data_AF-A0A8C9WTI7-F1
#
_entry.id   AF-A0A8C9WTI7-F1
#
_cell.length_a   1.000
_cell.length_b   1.000
_cell.length_c   1.000
_cell.angle_alpha   90.00
_cell.angle_beta   90.00
_cell.angle_gamma   90.00
#
_symmetry.space_group_name_H-M   'P 1'
#
loop_
_entity.id
_entity.type
_entity.pdbx_description
1 polymer ?
#
loop_
_entity_poly.entity_id
_entity_poly.type
_entity_poly.pdbx_seq_one_letter_code
_entity_poly.pdbx_strand_id
1 'polypeptide(L)'
;RQNLPVIYALGEKTVNWRVVLCTSLFSQKSLFCVVSGGVRGPRLSNGQLYKFSYSTEVLLDRARGSAEGSAGYRISSSVDINLVWRNPSSKDDQLLKLMVCGPQLNVGPQSISSRILGKSNLAMLQAPFLVHLKLGKVKGLYSYQNEPAVIRNIKRGVASLLQLQLTSGKVEEVDVSGKCPVEYKAEKDRITRIKMLDSCKTVETGFTTHNQVLGVKTKSSSVTEFTLQEGFIKSVVSEETHVTSVNARHRTATKVVSRQALVLVKKQAGPQETAGKDVAGVIKSLDPKFVTIALSPSKARSQCRGCPSVSVCESLYLEPERLSKATVPRNFLSLVQSLRRATKEEILKVLMNCSKTALPQLVDAVTSAQTPASLEAILQFLDFSKAQDLILQERFLYASGLASHPNEKMLEALLGVWKGKIANNDIRESVMIIMGALVRKLCQKGGCELPTVVEVKKLILEGPDRTKEESEVQMYLLALKNALIPEAIPLLTRYCESEVGAYSIISITALQRYDSAHINEEVKCMLNRVYHQNKRVFEKNVRVAAADVIFSSNPSYMEVKNLLLSIGHLPHEMNKYMLSKVQDILNFEMPASKMIRRVMKDTIVHNYDRFAKLGSSSAFSGYIARGMDVTSTYSLDILYSGSGVLRRSNMNIFALSNGAHLHGLQVVIEAQGLESLIAATSDEGEEDLESFAGMSALLFDVQLRPVTFFKGYSDLMSKMFSLSGDPISVVKGLILLADHSEVIQLQSGLKASIEFQGGLAIDISGGMEFSLWYRESKTSVNNRGALVVNGNVTVDMDFARAGVEVSFETEASLDFITTVQFSEYPFLVCMQMDKATFPFRWLLTKYEGLPSGKSFISRKGRRELVSGSEFPLHQENSNMCKKVFEGSW
;
A
#
# COMPACT_ATOMS: atom_id res chain seq x y z
N ARG A 1 14.47 -2.83 54.18
CA ARG A 1 15.49 -3.90 54.09
C ARG A 1 16.50 -3.43 53.05
N GLN A 2 17.42 -2.54 53.44
CA GLN A 2 18.81 -2.84 53.90
C GLN A 2 19.61 -3.51 52.76
N ASN A 3 20.72 -3.01 52.23
CA ASN A 3 21.65 -1.94 52.64
C ASN A 3 22.40 -1.38 51.40
N LEU A 4 22.60 -0.06 51.39
CA LEU A 4 23.62 0.76 50.69
C LEU A 4 24.98 0.66 51.46
N PRO A 5 26.07 1.43 51.20
CA PRO A 5 26.63 2.13 49.99
C PRO A 5 28.20 2.04 49.93
N VAL A 6 28.86 2.86 49.09
CA VAL A 6 29.87 3.92 49.42
C VAL A 6 30.53 4.38 48.09
N ILE A 7 30.18 5.52 47.46
CA ILE A 7 30.58 6.96 47.63
C ILE A 7 32.05 7.20 47.18
N TYR A 8 32.39 8.07 46.20
CA TYR A 8 32.46 9.55 46.29
C TYR A 8 32.46 10.28 44.93
N ALA A 9 31.94 11.51 44.99
CA ALA A 9 31.78 12.51 43.94
C ALA A 9 32.95 13.52 43.86
N LEU A 10 33.03 14.25 42.75
CA LEU A 10 33.49 15.64 42.49
C LEU A 10 33.67 15.75 40.95
N GLY A 11 33.17 16.71 40.19
CA GLY A 11 32.85 18.11 40.47
C GLY A 11 33.58 18.97 39.42
N GLU A 12 32.87 19.36 38.35
CA GLU A 12 33.02 20.50 37.43
C GLU A 12 34.41 21.15 37.15
N LYS A 13 34.71 21.35 35.86
CA LYS A 13 34.81 22.71 35.27
C LYS A 13 34.95 22.71 33.74
N THR A 14 34.12 23.57 33.16
CA THR A 14 34.07 24.11 31.79
C THR A 14 35.38 24.73 31.29
N VAL A 15 35.63 24.72 29.97
CA VAL A 15 35.80 25.93 29.11
C VAL A 15 36.00 25.50 27.63
N ASN A 16 35.10 26.00 26.77
CA ASN A 16 35.22 26.08 25.30
C ASN A 16 36.38 27.00 24.91
N TRP A 17 37.05 26.78 23.76
CA TRP A 17 37.21 27.78 22.68
C TRP A 17 37.90 27.13 21.46
N ARG A 18 37.40 27.54 20.28
CA ARG A 18 37.84 27.21 18.91
C ARG A 18 39.32 27.59 18.69
N VAL A 19 40.00 26.93 17.75
CA VAL A 19 40.50 27.51 16.47
C VAL A 19 41.39 26.51 15.71
N VAL A 20 41.04 26.40 14.43
CA VAL A 20 41.75 25.93 13.22
C VAL A 20 43.28 25.96 13.30
N LEU A 21 43.97 24.88 12.88
CA LEU A 21 44.99 24.96 11.80
C LEU A 21 45.54 23.59 11.39
N CYS A 22 45.82 23.53 10.09
CA CYS A 22 46.30 22.40 9.32
C CYS A 22 47.83 22.24 9.47
N THR A 23 48.31 21.07 9.01
CA THR A 23 49.67 20.76 8.52
C THR A 23 50.84 20.56 9.51
N SER A 24 51.19 19.28 9.69
CA SER A 24 52.47 18.67 9.25
C SER A 24 53.47 18.15 10.31
N LEU A 25 53.76 16.84 10.15
CA LEU A 25 55.06 16.14 10.15
C LEU A 25 55.69 15.57 11.45
N PHE A 26 56.12 14.30 11.27
CA PHE A 26 56.98 13.39 12.06
C PHE A 26 56.36 12.70 13.30
N SER A 27 55.94 11.43 13.21
CA SER A 27 56.72 10.18 13.10
C SER A 27 57.39 9.74 14.41
N GLN A 28 56.75 8.84 15.15
CA GLN A 28 57.45 7.64 15.64
C GLN A 28 56.50 6.45 15.86
N LYS A 29 56.90 5.35 15.22
CA LYS A 29 56.31 4.02 15.15
C LYS A 29 55.93 3.45 16.52
N SER A 30 54.69 2.98 16.65
CA SER A 30 54.36 1.78 17.42
C SER A 30 53.69 0.79 16.48
N LEU A 31 54.44 -0.27 16.16
CA LEU A 31 54.00 -1.42 15.39
C LEU A 31 52.85 -2.12 16.15
N PHE A 32 51.61 -1.84 15.79
CA PHE A 32 50.57 -2.84 15.91
C PHE A 32 50.59 -3.67 14.62
N CYS A 33 51.23 -4.84 14.71
CA CYS A 33 51.10 -5.89 13.71
C CYS A 33 49.64 -6.36 13.69
N VAL A 34 48.79 -5.66 12.94
CA VAL A 34 47.59 -6.27 12.39
C VAL A 34 48.09 -7.31 11.40
N VAL A 35 48.08 -8.58 11.80
CA VAL A 35 48.21 -9.68 10.86
C VAL A 35 46.97 -9.61 9.98
N SER A 36 47.10 -8.93 8.84
CA SER A 36 46.13 -8.98 7.76
C SER A 36 46.20 -10.39 7.16
N GLY A 37 45.42 -11.31 7.75
CA GLY A 37 45.07 -12.56 7.12
C GLY A 37 44.32 -12.23 5.83
N GLY A 38 45.07 -12.09 4.73
CA GLY A 38 44.55 -11.66 3.44
C GLY A 38 43.38 -12.53 3.00
N VAL A 39 42.32 -11.90 2.50
CA VAL A 39 41.17 -12.57 1.90
C VAL A 39 41.67 -13.51 0.81
N ARG A 40 41.63 -14.82 1.06
CA ARG A 40 42.02 -15.87 0.11
C ARG A 40 40.76 -16.60 -0.37
N GLY A 41 40.78 -16.99 -1.64
CA GLY A 41 39.71 -17.75 -2.29
C GLY A 41 40.13 -19.18 -2.66
N PRO A 42 39.22 -19.97 -3.25
CA PRO A 42 39.52 -21.31 -3.73
C PRO A 42 40.55 -21.28 -4.86
N ARG A 43 41.48 -22.24 -4.88
CA ARG A 43 42.54 -22.38 -5.89
C ARG A 43 42.43 -23.73 -6.59
N LEU A 44 42.42 -23.74 -7.92
CA LEU A 44 42.46 -24.98 -8.69
C LEU A 44 43.89 -25.46 -8.93
N SER A 45 44.09 -26.78 -8.93
CA SER A 45 45.38 -27.38 -9.28
C SER A 45 45.63 -27.36 -10.78
N ASN A 46 46.91 -27.27 -11.15
CA ASN A 46 47.35 -27.20 -12.54
C ASN A 46 47.12 -28.53 -13.25
N GLY A 47 46.76 -28.49 -14.54
CA GLY A 47 46.57 -29.69 -15.36
C GLY A 47 45.45 -30.61 -14.87
N GLN A 48 44.50 -30.11 -14.07
CA GLN A 48 43.38 -30.88 -13.56
C GLN A 48 42.03 -30.36 -14.07
N LEU A 49 41.16 -31.31 -14.41
CA LEU A 49 39.74 -31.10 -14.72
C LEU A 49 38.89 -31.54 -13.52
N TYR A 50 38.07 -30.64 -13.02
CA TYR A 50 37.14 -30.88 -11.92
C TYR A 50 35.75 -31.10 -12.49
N LYS A 51 35.19 -32.29 -12.28
CA LYS A 51 33.82 -32.59 -12.70
C LYS A 51 32.88 -32.45 -11.52
N PHE A 52 31.93 -31.53 -11.63
CA PHE A 52 30.89 -31.30 -10.64
C PHE A 52 29.54 -31.82 -11.14
N SER A 53 28.72 -32.33 -10.23
CA SER A 53 27.29 -32.44 -10.43
C SER A 53 26.63 -31.12 -10.02
N TYR A 54 25.82 -30.55 -10.91
CA TYR A 54 25.07 -29.33 -10.65
C TYR A 54 23.58 -29.61 -10.71
N SER A 55 22.83 -29.11 -9.73
CA SER A 55 21.38 -29.09 -9.77
C SER A 55 20.86 -27.75 -9.31
N THR A 56 19.87 -27.22 -10.00
CA THR A 56 19.09 -26.07 -9.54
C THR A 56 17.62 -26.42 -9.60
N GLU A 57 16.89 -26.17 -8.52
CA GLU A 57 15.45 -26.36 -8.43
C GLU A 57 14.78 -25.07 -7.99
N VAL A 58 13.57 -24.87 -8.48
CA VAL A 58 12.67 -23.82 -8.00
C VAL A 58 11.33 -24.45 -7.66
N LEU A 59 10.80 -24.11 -6.50
CA LEU A 59 9.53 -24.60 -5.98
C LEU A 59 8.67 -23.41 -5.58
N LEU A 60 7.40 -23.46 -5.98
CA LEU A 60 6.38 -22.46 -5.77
C LEU A 60 5.21 -23.09 -5.03
N ASP A 61 4.85 -22.53 -3.89
CA ASP A 61 3.66 -22.94 -3.13
C ASP A 61 3.08 -21.79 -2.30
N ARG A 62 2.02 -22.07 -1.55
CA ARG A 62 1.54 -21.26 -0.43
C ARG A 62 2.60 -21.20 0.67
N ALA A 63 2.57 -20.16 1.50
CA ALA A 63 3.58 -19.97 2.56
C ALA A 63 3.72 -21.14 3.55
N ARG A 64 2.62 -21.83 3.89
CA ARG A 64 2.60 -23.03 4.74
C ARG A 64 2.47 -24.33 3.94
N GLY A 65 2.93 -24.33 2.68
CA GLY A 65 2.94 -25.48 1.79
C GLY A 65 4.07 -26.44 2.11
N SER A 66 3.87 -27.71 1.79
CA SER A 66 4.91 -28.73 1.76
C SER A 66 5.62 -28.73 0.41
N ALA A 67 6.88 -29.18 0.36
CA ALA A 67 7.55 -29.42 -0.91
C ALA A 67 6.74 -30.41 -1.79
N GLU A 68 6.09 -31.39 -1.16
CA GLU A 68 5.13 -32.29 -1.80
C GLU A 68 3.90 -31.50 -2.28
N GLY A 69 3.72 -31.45 -3.61
CA GLY A 69 2.63 -30.73 -4.27
C GLY A 69 2.94 -29.28 -4.65
N SER A 70 4.17 -28.80 -4.50
CA SER A 70 4.64 -27.53 -5.04
C SER A 70 4.73 -27.56 -6.58
N ALA A 71 4.54 -26.41 -7.23
CA ALA A 71 4.80 -26.28 -8.67
C ALA A 71 6.23 -25.79 -8.93
N GLY A 72 6.89 -26.29 -9.96
CA GLY A 72 8.29 -25.93 -10.19
C GLY A 72 8.99 -26.78 -11.23
N TYR A 73 10.31 -26.61 -11.28
CA TYR A 73 11.16 -27.42 -12.15
C TYR A 73 12.56 -27.55 -11.56
N ARG A 74 13.25 -28.61 -11.97
CA ARG A 74 14.63 -28.90 -11.60
C ARG A 74 15.48 -29.07 -12.86
N ILE A 75 16.58 -28.35 -12.92
CA ILE A 75 17.63 -28.54 -13.94
C ILE A 75 18.78 -29.28 -13.29
N SER A 76 19.19 -30.39 -13.89
CA SER A 76 20.36 -31.17 -13.49
C SER A 76 21.36 -31.26 -14.63
N SER A 77 22.64 -31.06 -14.35
CA SER A 77 23.72 -31.14 -15.32
C SER A 77 25.03 -31.57 -14.66
N SER A 78 26.04 -31.83 -15.48
CA SER A 78 27.43 -31.87 -15.01
C SER A 78 28.12 -30.56 -15.37
N VAL A 79 29.03 -30.06 -14.55
CA VAL A 79 29.82 -28.85 -14.83
C VAL A 79 31.29 -29.21 -14.78
N ASP A 80 31.95 -29.07 -15.91
CA ASP A 80 33.38 -29.29 -16.05
C ASP A 80 34.10 -27.94 -15.83
N ILE A 81 35.02 -27.90 -14.86
CA ILE A 81 35.78 -26.70 -14.48
C ILE A 81 37.28 -26.99 -14.56
N ASN A 82 38.02 -26.18 -15.29
CA ASN A 82 39.49 -26.26 -15.34
C ASN A 82 40.13 -24.87 -15.27
N LEU A 83 41.36 -24.83 -14.77
CA LEU A 83 42.22 -23.65 -14.81
C LEU A 83 42.70 -23.43 -16.25
N VAL A 84 42.63 -22.19 -16.74
CA VAL A 84 43.13 -21.81 -18.07
C VAL A 84 44.35 -20.93 -17.97
N TRP A 85 44.38 -20.02 -17.01
CA TRP A 85 45.49 -19.11 -16.79
C TRP A 85 45.57 -18.70 -15.33
N ARG A 86 46.79 -18.46 -14.86
CA ARG A 86 47.08 -17.87 -13.57
C ARG A 86 48.06 -16.71 -13.74
N ASN A 87 47.83 -15.63 -13.02
CA ASN A 87 48.72 -14.48 -13.07
C ASN A 87 50.12 -14.86 -12.53
N PRO A 88 51.20 -14.64 -13.31
CA PRO A 88 52.57 -14.91 -12.85
C PRO A 88 52.92 -14.15 -11.57
N SER A 89 52.36 -12.96 -11.38
CA SER A 89 52.63 -12.08 -10.23
C SER A 89 51.74 -12.36 -9.02
N SER A 90 50.62 -13.08 -9.17
CA SER A 90 49.70 -13.37 -8.07
C SER A 90 48.97 -14.69 -8.26
N LYS A 91 49.22 -15.65 -7.37
CA LYS A 91 48.57 -16.98 -7.44
C LYS A 91 47.07 -16.96 -7.16
N ASP A 92 46.54 -15.87 -6.59
CA ASP A 92 45.11 -15.68 -6.28
C ASP A 92 44.32 -14.99 -7.40
N ASP A 93 44.95 -14.77 -8.56
CA ASP A 93 44.36 -14.18 -9.76
C ASP A 93 44.35 -15.25 -10.87
N GLN A 94 43.17 -15.81 -11.15
CA GLN A 94 42.96 -17.03 -11.93
C GLN A 94 41.83 -16.87 -12.95
N LEU A 95 42.01 -17.44 -14.14
CA LEU A 95 40.98 -17.55 -15.16
C LEU A 95 40.55 -19.01 -15.30
N LEU A 96 39.26 -19.26 -15.07
CA LEU A 96 38.67 -20.60 -15.15
C LEU A 96 37.82 -20.73 -16.41
N LYS A 97 37.80 -21.91 -17.00
CA LYS A 97 36.85 -22.30 -18.05
C LYS A 97 35.83 -23.25 -17.47
N LEU A 98 34.56 -22.93 -17.70
CA LEU A 98 33.42 -23.72 -17.27
C LEU A 98 32.65 -24.20 -18.49
N MET A 99 32.14 -25.43 -18.43
CA MET A 99 31.29 -26.02 -19.45
C MET A 99 30.15 -26.80 -18.78
N VAL A 100 28.90 -26.49 -19.15
CA VAL A 100 27.72 -27.21 -18.65
C VAL A 100 27.43 -28.37 -19.59
N CYS A 101 27.52 -29.59 -19.09
CA CYS A 101 27.40 -30.83 -19.84
C CYS A 101 26.07 -31.54 -19.53
N GLY A 102 25.38 -32.00 -20.58
CA GLY A 102 24.18 -32.85 -20.47
C GLY A 102 23.05 -32.30 -19.58
N PRO A 103 22.58 -31.04 -19.75
CA PRO A 103 21.51 -30.51 -18.95
C PRO A 103 20.19 -31.26 -19.22
N GLN A 104 19.51 -31.63 -18.14
CA GLN A 104 18.20 -32.27 -18.12
C GLN A 104 17.22 -31.39 -17.35
N LEU A 105 15.99 -31.28 -17.83
CA LEU A 105 14.93 -30.49 -17.22
C LEU A 105 13.83 -31.43 -16.73
N ASN A 106 13.56 -31.42 -15.43
CA ASN A 106 12.47 -32.16 -14.81
C ASN A 106 11.37 -31.16 -14.44
N VAL A 107 10.13 -31.44 -14.86
CA VAL A 107 8.95 -30.63 -14.57
C VAL A 107 7.91 -31.54 -13.92
N GLY A 108 7.52 -31.22 -12.68
CA GLY A 108 6.66 -32.09 -11.89
C GLY A 108 7.21 -33.53 -11.72
N PRO A 109 6.34 -34.56 -11.70
CA PRO A 109 6.75 -35.97 -11.55
C PRO A 109 7.34 -36.59 -12.82
N GLN A 110 7.48 -35.84 -13.92
CA GLN A 110 8.04 -36.34 -15.19
C GLN A 110 9.45 -35.80 -15.42
N SER A 111 10.41 -36.71 -15.62
CA SER A 111 11.72 -36.35 -16.18
C SER A 111 11.58 -36.26 -17.69
N ILE A 112 11.82 -35.07 -18.26
CA ILE A 112 11.66 -34.88 -19.70
C ILE A 112 13.02 -34.55 -20.33
N SER A 113 13.38 -35.34 -21.35
CA SER A 113 14.69 -35.26 -22.01
C SER A 113 14.94 -33.92 -22.73
N SER A 114 16.22 -33.70 -23.06
CA SER A 114 16.85 -32.50 -23.66
C SER A 114 16.22 -31.90 -24.93
N ARG A 115 15.11 -32.47 -25.45
CA ARG A 115 14.42 -31.98 -26.67
C ARG A 115 13.62 -30.68 -26.44
N ILE A 116 13.20 -30.36 -25.21
CA ILE A 116 12.32 -29.20 -24.92
C ILE A 116 13.07 -27.85 -24.89
N LEU A 117 14.35 -27.84 -24.50
CA LEU A 117 15.16 -26.61 -24.51
C LEU A 117 15.27 -25.99 -25.92
N GLY A 118 15.08 -26.80 -26.97
CA GLY A 118 15.35 -26.44 -28.35
C GLY A 118 16.85 -26.59 -28.66
N LYS A 119 17.17 -27.10 -29.87
CA LYS A 119 18.56 -27.40 -30.26
C LYS A 119 19.51 -26.22 -30.10
N SER A 120 19.04 -25.00 -30.40
CA SER A 120 19.83 -23.76 -30.31
C SER A 120 20.17 -23.38 -28.86
N ASN A 121 19.17 -23.31 -27.97
CA ASN A 121 19.38 -22.94 -26.57
C ASN A 121 20.23 -23.98 -25.83
N LEU A 122 20.04 -25.27 -26.15
CA LEU A 122 20.86 -26.34 -25.58
C LEU A 122 22.33 -26.16 -25.95
N ALA A 123 22.62 -25.91 -27.23
CA ALA A 123 23.99 -25.66 -27.70
C ALA A 123 24.60 -24.41 -27.03
N MET A 124 23.83 -23.33 -26.87
CA MET A 124 24.29 -22.11 -26.20
C MET A 124 24.54 -22.32 -24.70
N LEU A 125 23.72 -23.10 -24.00
CA LEU A 125 23.92 -23.42 -22.59
C LEU A 125 25.17 -24.30 -22.38
N GLN A 126 25.43 -25.21 -23.32
CA GLN A 126 26.61 -26.09 -23.32
C GLN A 126 27.89 -25.36 -23.78
N ALA A 127 27.76 -24.21 -24.44
CA ALA A 127 28.92 -23.43 -24.89
C ALA A 127 29.75 -22.96 -23.68
N PRO A 128 31.09 -23.09 -23.74
CA PRO A 128 31.96 -22.76 -22.63
C PRO A 128 31.91 -21.27 -22.30
N PHE A 129 32.18 -20.94 -21.04
CA PHE A 129 32.32 -19.56 -20.58
C PHE A 129 33.48 -19.44 -19.61
N LEU A 130 34.04 -18.24 -19.49
CA LEU A 130 35.22 -17.97 -18.68
C LEU A 130 34.85 -17.13 -17.46
N VAL A 131 35.42 -17.49 -16.31
CA VAL A 131 35.24 -16.78 -15.05
C VAL A 131 36.61 -16.33 -14.55
N HIS A 132 36.77 -15.02 -14.40
CA HIS A 132 37.97 -14.41 -13.84
C HIS A 132 37.79 -14.24 -12.33
N LEU A 133 38.51 -15.04 -11.55
CA LEU A 133 38.51 -14.99 -10.08
C LEU A 133 39.75 -14.27 -9.57
N LYS A 134 39.56 -13.27 -8.72
CA LYS A 134 40.62 -12.57 -7.99
C LYS A 134 40.30 -12.55 -6.51
N LEU A 135 41.20 -13.07 -5.67
CA LEU A 135 41.00 -13.17 -4.21
C LEU A 135 39.67 -13.87 -3.83
N GLY A 136 39.26 -14.87 -4.63
CA GLY A 136 38.00 -15.60 -4.43
C GLY A 136 36.73 -14.88 -4.83
N LYS A 137 36.83 -13.69 -5.44
CA LYS A 137 35.69 -12.92 -5.96
C LYS A 137 35.72 -12.93 -7.49
N VAL A 138 34.56 -12.92 -8.13
CA VAL A 138 34.47 -12.83 -9.59
C VAL A 138 34.68 -11.39 -10.01
N LYS A 139 35.74 -11.16 -10.80
CA LYS A 139 36.08 -9.85 -11.36
C LYS A 139 35.52 -9.66 -12.77
N GLY A 140 35.36 -10.74 -13.53
CA GLY A 140 34.82 -10.70 -14.89
C GLY A 140 34.21 -12.03 -15.30
N LEU A 141 33.17 -11.96 -16.12
CA LEU A 141 32.51 -13.10 -16.76
C LEU A 141 32.59 -12.89 -18.28
N TYR A 142 32.96 -13.93 -19.03
CA TYR A 142 33.11 -13.85 -20.48
C TYR A 142 32.32 -14.98 -21.15
N SER A 143 31.46 -14.63 -22.10
CA SER A 143 30.70 -15.60 -22.90
C SER A 143 30.39 -15.03 -24.29
N TYR A 144 29.48 -15.67 -25.03
CA TYR A 144 29.19 -15.32 -26.42
C TYR A 144 28.12 -14.23 -26.55
N GLN A 145 28.25 -13.38 -27.59
CA GLN A 145 27.38 -12.21 -27.80
C GLN A 145 25.94 -12.56 -28.22
N ASN A 146 25.71 -13.71 -28.86
CA ASN A 146 24.39 -14.10 -29.38
C ASN A 146 23.62 -15.04 -28.43
N GLU A 147 23.87 -14.97 -27.12
CA GLU A 147 23.16 -15.77 -26.12
C GLU A 147 21.93 -15.04 -25.54
N PRO A 148 20.77 -15.72 -25.42
CA PRO A 148 19.60 -15.23 -24.70
C PRO A 148 19.93 -14.82 -23.25
N ALA A 149 19.19 -13.84 -22.74
CA ALA A 149 19.39 -13.32 -21.38
C ALA A 149 19.22 -14.41 -20.31
N VAL A 150 18.24 -15.31 -20.47
CA VAL A 150 18.00 -16.43 -19.54
C VAL A 150 19.22 -17.36 -19.46
N ILE A 151 19.82 -17.73 -20.60
CA ILE A 151 21.00 -18.61 -20.63
C ILE A 151 22.19 -17.95 -19.94
N ARG A 152 22.42 -16.66 -20.22
CA ARG A 152 23.47 -15.88 -19.55
C ARG A 152 23.25 -15.82 -18.04
N ASN A 153 22.02 -15.66 -17.60
CA ASN A 153 21.70 -15.61 -16.17
C ASN A 153 21.95 -16.96 -15.49
N ILE A 154 21.61 -18.08 -16.13
CA ILE A 154 21.94 -19.42 -15.59
C ILE A 154 23.47 -19.57 -15.45
N LYS A 155 24.25 -19.16 -16.47
CA LYS A 155 25.72 -19.16 -16.39
C LYS A 155 26.25 -18.25 -15.28
N ARG A 156 25.65 -17.07 -15.08
CA ARG A 156 25.94 -16.17 -13.94
C ARG A 156 25.68 -16.87 -12.61
N GLY A 157 24.53 -17.53 -12.45
CA GLY A 157 24.17 -18.28 -11.24
C GLY A 157 25.19 -19.36 -10.90
N VAL A 158 25.69 -20.11 -11.89
CA VAL A 158 26.77 -21.10 -11.70
C VAL A 158 28.08 -20.41 -11.30
N ALA A 159 28.45 -19.31 -11.98
CA ALA A 159 29.66 -18.55 -11.65
C ALA A 159 29.63 -17.96 -10.23
N SER A 160 28.47 -17.49 -9.76
CA SER A 160 28.26 -16.92 -8.43
C SER A 160 28.46 -17.92 -7.28
N LEU A 161 28.33 -19.22 -7.55
CA LEU A 161 28.67 -20.28 -6.58
C LEU A 161 30.18 -20.48 -6.39
N LEU A 162 31.02 -19.93 -7.28
CA LEU A 162 32.47 -19.97 -7.13
C LEU A 162 33.02 -18.79 -6.31
N GLN A 163 32.17 -17.80 -5.99
CA GLN A 163 32.54 -16.69 -5.10
C GLN A 163 32.55 -17.17 -3.66
N LEU A 164 33.74 -17.15 -3.04
CA LEU A 164 33.95 -17.65 -1.69
C LEU A 164 35.05 -16.85 -1.01
N GLN A 165 34.88 -16.67 0.30
CA GLN A 165 35.89 -16.13 1.19
C GLN A 165 36.10 -17.07 2.37
N LEU A 166 37.37 -17.38 2.65
CA LEU A 166 37.76 -18.35 3.69
C LEU A 166 37.75 -17.78 5.12
N THR A 167 37.58 -16.47 5.27
CA THR A 167 37.60 -15.77 6.56
C THR A 167 36.24 -15.17 6.90
N SER A 168 35.87 -15.22 8.17
CA SER A 168 34.65 -14.57 8.65
C SER A 168 34.71 -13.07 8.47
N GLY A 169 33.58 -12.45 8.10
CA GLY A 169 33.50 -11.00 7.93
C GLY A 169 32.30 -10.57 7.08
N LYS A 170 31.99 -9.27 7.14
CA LYS A 170 30.98 -8.63 6.31
C LYS A 170 31.66 -7.95 5.12
N VAL A 171 31.19 -8.22 3.91
CA VAL A 171 31.73 -7.64 2.68
C VAL A 171 30.59 -7.28 1.73
N GLU A 172 30.82 -6.34 0.81
CA GLU A 172 29.93 -6.18 -0.34
C GLU A 172 30.36 -7.11 -1.47
N GLU A 173 29.41 -7.82 -2.07
CA GLU A 173 29.64 -8.69 -3.22
C GLU A 173 28.77 -8.25 -4.40
N VAL A 174 29.30 -8.43 -5.61
CA VAL A 174 28.54 -8.30 -6.85
C VAL A 174 28.40 -9.68 -7.45
N ASP A 175 27.15 -10.09 -7.66
CA ASP A 175 26.82 -11.37 -8.28
C ASP A 175 25.51 -11.27 -9.07
N VAL A 176 24.90 -12.41 -9.43
CA VAL A 176 23.65 -12.41 -10.20
C VAL A 176 22.50 -11.70 -9.48
N SER A 177 22.50 -11.64 -8.15
CA SER A 177 21.48 -10.92 -7.36
C SER A 177 21.75 -9.41 -7.28
N GLY A 178 22.78 -8.89 -7.97
CA GLY A 178 23.18 -7.49 -7.94
C GLY A 178 24.30 -7.22 -6.94
N LYS A 179 24.35 -5.99 -6.40
CA LYS A 179 25.34 -5.59 -5.39
C LYS A 179 24.73 -5.71 -4.00
N CYS A 180 25.22 -6.65 -3.19
CA CYS A 180 24.61 -7.02 -1.91
C CYS A 180 25.61 -7.02 -0.76
N PRO A 181 25.19 -6.65 0.48
CA PRO A 181 25.96 -6.95 1.68
C PRO A 181 25.84 -8.43 2.03
N VAL A 182 26.98 -9.04 2.32
CA VAL A 182 27.13 -10.48 2.59
C VAL A 182 27.92 -10.69 3.87
N GLU A 183 27.49 -11.63 4.70
CA GLU A 183 28.18 -12.07 5.91
C GLU A 183 28.71 -13.49 5.73
N TYR A 184 30.02 -13.66 5.91
CA TYR A 184 30.68 -14.96 5.94
C TYR A 184 30.93 -15.40 7.38
N LYS A 185 30.58 -16.66 7.67
CA LYS A 185 30.91 -17.35 8.92
C LYS A 185 31.76 -18.58 8.56
N ALA A 186 33.05 -18.50 8.83
CA ALA A 186 34.00 -19.56 8.57
C ALA A 186 34.18 -20.44 9.82
N GLU A 187 33.92 -21.72 9.66
CA GLU A 187 34.30 -22.82 10.54
C GLU A 187 35.37 -23.67 9.82
N LYS A 188 36.02 -24.64 10.49
CA LYS A 188 37.19 -25.38 9.95
C LYS A 188 37.06 -25.76 8.46
N ASP A 189 36.06 -26.56 8.13
CA ASP A 189 35.80 -27.07 6.76
C ASP A 189 34.42 -26.67 6.23
N ARG A 190 33.72 -25.78 6.93
CA ARG A 190 32.39 -25.29 6.57
C ARG A 190 32.38 -23.78 6.56
N ILE A 191 31.84 -23.20 5.50
CA ILE A 191 31.67 -21.75 5.42
C ILE A 191 30.21 -21.47 5.09
N THR A 192 29.57 -20.64 5.90
CA THR A 192 28.21 -20.18 5.65
C THR A 192 28.26 -18.74 5.16
N ARG A 193 27.65 -18.51 4.00
CA ARG A 193 27.47 -17.20 3.39
C ARG A 193 26.01 -16.80 3.51
N ILE A 194 25.74 -15.71 4.20
CA ILE A 194 24.40 -15.16 4.40
C ILE A 194 24.29 -13.86 3.61
N LYS A 195 23.36 -13.77 2.67
CA LYS A 195 23.14 -12.58 1.85
C LYS A 195 21.94 -11.80 2.36
N MET A 196 22.13 -10.50 2.59
CA MET A 196 21.06 -9.58 3.03
C MET A 196 20.32 -9.02 1.81
N LEU A 197 19.33 -9.77 1.33
CA LEU A 197 18.62 -9.49 0.06
C LEU A 197 17.90 -8.14 0.05
N ASP A 198 17.33 -7.72 1.18
CA ASP A 198 16.56 -6.47 1.29
C ASP A 198 17.43 -5.21 1.07
N SER A 199 18.75 -5.33 1.14
CA SER A 199 19.71 -4.24 0.95
C SER A 199 20.48 -4.33 -0.38
N CYS A 200 20.11 -5.27 -1.25
CA CYS A 200 20.74 -5.43 -2.55
C CYS A 200 20.35 -4.28 -3.50
N LYS A 201 21.34 -3.71 -4.19
CA LYS A 201 21.10 -2.75 -5.28
C LYS A 201 20.94 -3.53 -6.59
N THR A 202 19.73 -3.54 -7.12
CA THR A 202 19.37 -4.20 -8.39
C THR A 202 18.88 -3.18 -9.43
N VAL A 203 18.88 -3.60 -10.69
CA VAL A 203 18.42 -2.78 -11.83
C VAL A 203 16.91 -2.98 -12.08
N GLU A 204 16.29 -3.95 -11.41
CA GLU A 204 14.89 -4.32 -11.62
C GLU A 204 13.95 -3.32 -10.94
N THR A 205 12.84 -3.05 -11.61
CA THR A 205 11.85 -2.08 -11.18
C THR A 205 10.67 -2.80 -10.57
N GLY A 206 10.23 -2.35 -9.41
CA GLY A 206 8.97 -2.75 -8.80
C GLY A 206 8.26 -1.54 -8.24
N PHE A 207 7.01 -1.75 -7.83
CA PHE A 207 6.25 -0.77 -7.08
C PHE A 207 5.43 -1.49 -6.02
N THR A 208 5.16 -0.77 -4.95
CA THR A 208 4.27 -1.21 -3.87
C THR A 208 3.47 0.00 -3.41
N THR A 209 2.26 -0.26 -2.89
CA THR A 209 1.48 0.79 -2.23
C THR A 209 2.20 1.33 -1.00
N HIS A 210 2.00 2.62 -0.72
CA HIS A 210 2.56 3.32 0.42
C HIS A 210 1.85 2.95 1.73
N ASN A 211 0.56 2.61 1.67
CA ASN A 211 -0.21 2.24 2.85
C ASN A 211 0.14 0.81 3.28
N GLN A 212 0.62 0.65 4.51
CA GLN A 212 1.04 -0.66 5.02
C GLN A 212 -0.14 -1.62 5.22
N VAL A 213 -1.36 -1.16 5.51
CA VAL A 213 -2.55 -2.03 5.67
C VAL A 213 -2.92 -2.69 4.34
N LEU A 214 -2.93 -1.91 3.25
CA LEU A 214 -3.18 -2.39 1.89
C LEU A 214 -1.92 -3.00 1.23
N GLY A 215 -0.79 -2.96 1.94
CA GLY A 215 0.51 -3.36 1.46
C GLY A 215 0.73 -4.86 1.40
N VAL A 216 1.83 -5.20 0.74
CA VAL A 216 2.35 -6.56 0.65
C VAL A 216 3.72 -6.57 1.30
N LYS A 217 3.95 -7.59 2.13
CA LYS A 217 5.23 -7.78 2.81
C LYS A 217 5.94 -8.99 2.20
N THR A 218 7.14 -8.75 1.71
CA THR A 218 8.08 -9.80 1.27
C THR A 218 9.12 -10.01 2.37
N LYS A 219 9.41 -11.26 2.71
CA LYS A 219 10.53 -11.67 3.55
C LYS A 219 11.44 -12.57 2.72
N SER A 220 12.70 -12.17 2.61
CA SER A 220 13.68 -12.84 1.75
C SER A 220 14.86 -13.36 2.58
N SER A 221 15.36 -14.54 2.26
CA SER A 221 16.57 -15.10 2.88
C SER A 221 17.36 -15.88 1.85
N SER A 222 18.68 -15.64 1.76
CA SER A 222 19.60 -16.44 0.95
C SER A 222 20.77 -16.90 1.81
N VAL A 223 20.93 -18.21 1.90
CA VAL A 223 22.00 -18.88 2.65
C VAL A 223 22.71 -19.85 1.73
N THR A 224 24.03 -19.72 1.64
CA THR A 224 24.89 -20.64 0.89
C THR A 224 25.86 -21.32 1.85
N GLU A 225 25.83 -22.65 1.91
CA GLU A 225 26.77 -23.46 2.67
C GLU A 225 27.82 -24.06 1.74
N PHE A 226 29.09 -23.84 2.08
CA PHE A 226 30.24 -24.42 1.41
C PHE A 226 30.86 -25.48 2.32
N THR A 227 31.14 -26.65 1.78
CA THR A 227 31.96 -27.69 2.41
C THR A 227 33.27 -27.78 1.67
N LEU A 228 34.38 -27.66 2.39
CA LEU A 228 35.72 -27.72 1.83
C LEU A 228 36.36 -29.08 2.05
N GLN A 229 37.23 -29.46 1.12
CA GLN A 229 38.15 -30.59 1.26
C GLN A 229 39.49 -30.14 0.71
N GLU A 230 40.55 -30.23 1.51
CA GLU A 230 41.90 -29.76 1.16
C GLU A 230 41.93 -28.26 0.76
N GLY A 231 41.07 -27.43 1.37
CA GLY A 231 40.97 -26.00 1.06
C GLY A 231 40.29 -25.68 -0.28
N PHE A 232 39.69 -26.66 -0.94
CA PHE A 232 38.90 -26.48 -2.17
C PHE A 232 37.44 -26.89 -1.98
N ILE A 233 36.55 -26.39 -2.85
CA ILE A 233 35.11 -26.65 -2.78
C ILE A 233 34.83 -28.13 -3.07
N LYS A 234 34.36 -28.86 -2.06
CA LYS A 234 33.80 -30.21 -2.20
C LYS A 234 32.33 -30.14 -2.56
N SER A 235 31.56 -29.30 -1.88
CA SER A 235 30.15 -29.05 -2.19
C SER A 235 29.73 -27.64 -1.84
N VAL A 236 28.79 -27.10 -2.61
CA VAL A 236 28.08 -25.85 -2.34
C VAL A 236 26.60 -26.14 -2.39
N VAL A 237 25.86 -25.76 -1.34
CA VAL A 237 24.40 -25.83 -1.32
C VAL A 237 23.89 -24.43 -1.01
N SER A 238 23.12 -23.86 -1.93
CA SER A 238 22.47 -22.57 -1.74
C SER A 238 20.97 -22.76 -1.64
N GLU A 239 20.35 -22.12 -0.66
CA GLU A 239 18.91 -22.05 -0.52
C GLU A 239 18.50 -20.58 -0.39
N GLU A 240 17.62 -20.16 -1.30
CA GLU A 240 17.03 -18.84 -1.35
C GLU A 240 15.52 -18.98 -1.21
N THR A 241 14.93 -18.23 -0.28
CA THR A 241 13.50 -18.28 0.01
C THR A 241 12.94 -16.87 -0.01
N HIS A 242 11.82 -16.69 -0.72
CA HIS A 242 11.01 -15.48 -0.68
C HIS A 242 9.59 -15.83 -0.24
N VAL A 243 9.13 -15.23 0.84
CA VAL A 243 7.75 -15.36 1.31
C VAL A 243 7.05 -14.03 1.17
N THR A 244 6.02 -13.98 0.33
CA THR A 244 5.25 -12.76 0.08
C THR A 244 3.83 -12.94 0.60
N SER A 245 3.35 -11.98 1.40
CA SER A 245 2.02 -12.02 2.01
C SER A 245 1.31 -10.68 1.96
N VAL A 246 0.01 -10.70 1.75
CA VAL A 246 -0.85 -9.51 1.90
C VAL A 246 -0.97 -9.17 3.39
N ASN A 247 -0.73 -7.91 3.78
CA ASN A 247 -0.76 -7.51 5.19
C ASN A 247 -2.15 -7.62 5.80
N ALA A 248 -3.18 -7.26 5.03
CA ALA A 248 -4.57 -7.40 5.46
C ALA A 248 -5.02 -8.87 5.67
N ARG A 249 -4.27 -9.85 5.15
CA ARG A 249 -4.57 -11.28 5.31
C ARG A 249 -3.32 -12.13 5.05
N HIS A 250 -2.55 -12.42 6.09
CA HIS A 250 -1.30 -13.17 6.00
C HIS A 250 -1.47 -14.63 5.51
N ARG A 251 -2.69 -15.17 5.58
CA ARG A 251 -3.02 -16.47 4.96
C ARG A 251 -2.96 -16.44 3.43
N THR A 252 -3.15 -15.28 2.81
CA THR A 252 -2.97 -15.06 1.38
C THR A 252 -1.49 -14.76 1.15
N ALA A 253 -0.70 -15.83 1.09
CA ALA A 253 0.75 -15.75 0.98
C ALA A 253 1.32 -16.85 0.10
N THR A 254 2.38 -16.52 -0.61
CA THR A 254 3.12 -17.38 -1.52
C THR A 254 4.56 -17.52 -1.05
N LYS A 255 5.20 -18.62 -1.44
CA LYS A 255 6.57 -18.94 -1.14
C LYS A 255 7.28 -19.40 -2.42
N VAL A 256 8.41 -18.77 -2.70
CA VAL A 256 9.38 -19.20 -3.70
C VAL A 256 10.56 -19.78 -2.95
N VAL A 257 10.97 -21.00 -3.31
CA VAL A 257 12.22 -21.60 -2.84
C VAL A 257 13.07 -21.91 -4.06
N SER A 258 14.25 -21.31 -4.16
CA SER A 258 15.26 -21.67 -5.14
C SER A 258 16.42 -22.35 -4.43
N ARG A 259 16.77 -23.57 -4.85
CA ARG A 259 17.89 -24.31 -4.29
C ARG A 259 18.88 -24.65 -5.39
N GLN A 260 20.16 -24.42 -5.13
CA GLN A 260 21.26 -24.84 -5.98
C GLN A 260 22.17 -25.80 -5.21
N ALA A 261 22.67 -26.83 -5.88
CA ALA A 261 23.71 -27.71 -5.35
C ALA A 261 24.79 -27.92 -6.41
N LEU A 262 26.05 -27.79 -6.01
CA LEU A 262 27.24 -28.05 -6.82
C LEU A 262 28.15 -28.99 -6.04
N VAL A 263 28.34 -30.23 -6.48
CA VAL A 263 29.06 -31.27 -5.73
C VAL A 263 30.19 -31.86 -6.58
N LEU A 264 31.41 -31.88 -6.06
CA LEU A 264 32.57 -32.44 -6.73
C LEU A 264 32.43 -33.96 -6.84
N VAL A 265 32.43 -34.49 -8.06
CA VAL A 265 32.29 -35.93 -8.33
C VAL A 265 33.67 -36.58 -8.48
N LYS A 266 34.54 -36.00 -9.30
CA LYS A 266 35.89 -36.53 -9.55
C LYS A 266 36.86 -35.47 -10.08
N LYS A 267 38.16 -35.72 -9.87
CA LYS A 267 39.29 -34.99 -10.47
C LYS A 267 39.92 -35.87 -11.57
N GLN A 268 40.21 -35.30 -12.73
CA GLN A 268 40.85 -36.00 -13.87
C GLN A 268 41.98 -35.15 -14.45
N ALA A 269 42.83 -35.73 -15.30
CA ALA A 269 43.81 -34.97 -16.07
C ALA A 269 43.08 -33.98 -16.99
N GLY A 270 43.47 -32.71 -16.93
CA GLY A 270 42.88 -31.60 -17.67
C GLY A 270 43.92 -30.90 -18.57
N PRO A 271 43.47 -29.93 -19.37
CA PRO A 271 44.33 -29.15 -20.25
C PRO A 271 45.38 -28.33 -19.46
N GLN A 272 46.51 -28.07 -20.10
CA GLN A 272 47.59 -27.23 -19.55
C GLN A 272 47.22 -25.74 -19.60
N GLU A 273 47.86 -24.95 -18.76
CA GLU A 273 47.67 -23.50 -18.71
C GLU A 273 48.15 -22.84 -20.01
N THR A 274 47.45 -21.80 -20.43
CA THR A 274 47.83 -20.95 -21.56
C THR A 274 48.80 -19.87 -21.06
N ALA A 275 49.96 -19.73 -21.69
CA ALA A 275 50.91 -18.69 -21.34
C ALA A 275 50.40 -17.31 -21.76
N GLY A 276 50.48 -16.31 -20.87
CA GLY A 276 50.09 -14.94 -21.17
C GLY A 276 50.42 -13.97 -20.04
N LYS A 277 50.72 -12.71 -20.35
CA LYS A 277 51.04 -11.67 -19.35
C LYS A 277 49.78 -11.11 -18.70
N ASP A 278 48.69 -11.01 -19.45
CA ASP A 278 47.43 -10.41 -19.01
C ASP A 278 46.21 -11.24 -19.43
N VAL A 279 45.13 -11.13 -18.63
CA VAL A 279 43.87 -11.87 -18.84
C VAL A 279 43.25 -11.55 -20.20
N ALA A 280 43.31 -10.31 -20.67
CA ALA A 280 42.66 -9.90 -21.91
C ALA A 280 43.34 -10.52 -23.15
N GLY A 281 44.67 -10.56 -23.16
CA GLY A 281 45.45 -11.26 -24.19
C GLY A 281 45.13 -12.75 -24.24
N VAL A 282 45.03 -13.41 -23.08
CA VAL A 282 44.68 -14.83 -22.99
C VAL A 282 43.27 -15.11 -23.51
N ILE A 283 42.28 -14.31 -23.12
CA ILE A 283 40.89 -14.49 -23.59
C ILE A 283 40.81 -14.40 -25.11
N LYS A 284 41.46 -13.38 -25.71
CA LYS A 284 41.51 -13.22 -27.17
C LYS A 284 42.20 -14.39 -27.86
N SER A 285 43.24 -14.97 -27.25
CA SER A 285 43.96 -16.13 -27.80
C SER A 285 43.16 -17.44 -27.75
N LEU A 286 42.22 -17.56 -26.81
CA LEU A 286 41.37 -18.76 -26.67
C LEU A 286 40.25 -18.77 -27.71
N ASP A 287 39.50 -17.67 -27.80
CA ASP A 287 38.47 -17.45 -28.82
C ASP A 287 38.19 -15.94 -28.92
N PRO A 288 38.42 -15.30 -30.08
CA PRO A 288 38.17 -13.87 -30.24
C PRO A 288 36.69 -13.49 -30.13
N LYS A 289 35.76 -14.46 -30.14
CA LYS A 289 34.31 -14.22 -30.00
C LYS A 289 33.87 -14.02 -28.54
N PHE A 290 34.73 -14.24 -27.55
CA PHE A 290 34.39 -13.97 -26.16
C PHE A 290 34.21 -12.48 -25.92
N VAL A 291 33.06 -12.11 -25.34
CA VAL A 291 32.76 -10.76 -24.91
C VAL A 291 32.57 -10.71 -23.40
N THR A 292 32.95 -9.59 -22.79
CA THR A 292 32.74 -9.34 -21.37
C THR A 292 31.25 -9.16 -21.09
N ILE A 293 30.73 -9.88 -20.09
CA ILE A 293 29.35 -9.82 -19.64
C ILE A 293 29.35 -9.27 -18.21
N ALA A 294 28.48 -8.30 -17.93
CA ALA A 294 28.28 -7.80 -16.58
C ALA A 294 27.77 -8.91 -15.65
N LEU A 295 28.25 -8.95 -14.41
CA LEU A 295 27.81 -9.94 -13.42
C LEU A 295 26.35 -9.77 -13.02
N SER A 296 25.90 -8.52 -12.83
CA SER A 296 24.51 -8.20 -12.60
C SER A 296 23.70 -8.37 -13.90
N PRO A 297 22.45 -8.86 -13.82
CA PRO A 297 21.56 -8.96 -14.97
C PRO A 297 21.25 -7.58 -15.55
N SER A 298 21.04 -7.53 -16.86
CA SER A 298 20.49 -6.36 -17.56
C SER A 298 18.97 -6.39 -17.55
N LYS A 299 18.29 -5.24 -17.64
CA LYS A 299 16.82 -5.17 -17.82
C LYS A 299 16.39 -5.97 -19.05
N ALA A 300 15.86 -7.18 -18.85
CA ALA A 300 15.25 -7.96 -19.92
C ALA A 300 13.79 -7.55 -20.07
N ARG A 301 13.40 -7.09 -21.27
CA ARG A 301 11.98 -6.91 -21.62
C ARG A 301 11.33 -8.28 -21.65
N SER A 302 10.33 -8.52 -20.81
CA SER A 302 9.47 -9.69 -20.93
C SER A 302 8.64 -9.55 -22.21
N GLN A 303 9.09 -10.14 -23.32
CA GLN A 303 8.26 -10.28 -24.51
C GLN A 303 7.17 -11.31 -24.22
N CYS A 304 5.94 -10.85 -24.03
CA CYS A 304 4.81 -11.76 -23.97
C CYS A 304 4.56 -12.33 -25.37
N ARG A 305 4.88 -13.60 -25.58
CA ARG A 305 4.46 -14.32 -26.79
C ARG A 305 3.00 -14.70 -26.64
N GLY A 306 2.12 -14.12 -27.47
CA GLY A 306 0.70 -14.48 -27.52
C GLY A 306 -0.20 -13.80 -26.47
N CYS A 307 0.20 -12.66 -25.90
CA CYS A 307 -0.75 -11.84 -25.17
C CYS A 307 -1.83 -11.34 -26.16
N PRO A 308 -3.13 -11.48 -25.83
CA PRO A 308 -4.18 -10.91 -26.67
C PRO A 308 -3.97 -9.40 -26.79
N SER A 309 -4.20 -8.85 -27.98
CA SER A 309 -4.30 -7.41 -28.19
C SER A 309 -5.34 -6.82 -27.23
N VAL A 310 -5.16 -5.56 -26.82
CA VAL A 310 -6.18 -4.84 -26.03
C VAL A 310 -7.39 -4.57 -26.92
N SER A 311 -8.24 -5.56 -27.12
CA SER A 311 -9.43 -5.46 -27.94
C SER A 311 -10.61 -6.06 -27.19
N VAL A 312 -11.03 -5.42 -26.11
CA VAL A 312 -12.11 -5.97 -25.29
C VAL A 312 -12.85 -4.90 -24.47
N CYS A 313 -13.71 -4.10 -25.08
CA CYS A 313 -14.80 -3.49 -24.29
C CYS A 313 -15.97 -4.48 -24.12
N GLU A 314 -16.28 -5.25 -25.16
CA GLU A 314 -17.46 -6.13 -25.18
C GLU A 314 -17.32 -7.40 -24.32
N SER A 315 -16.12 -7.98 -24.19
CA SER A 315 -15.96 -9.26 -23.48
C SER A 315 -15.65 -9.14 -21.97
N LEU A 316 -15.62 -7.93 -21.39
CA LEU A 316 -15.27 -7.73 -19.97
C LEU A 316 -16.45 -7.60 -19.01
N TYR A 317 -17.71 -7.65 -19.49
CA TYR A 317 -18.92 -7.56 -18.65
C TYR A 317 -18.82 -6.48 -17.56
N LEU A 318 -18.38 -5.27 -17.92
CA LEU A 318 -18.19 -4.13 -17.01
C LEU A 318 -19.50 -3.37 -16.75
N GLU A 319 -20.65 -3.99 -17.03
CA GLU A 319 -21.95 -3.33 -16.98
C GLU A 319 -22.28 -2.80 -15.57
N PRO A 320 -22.86 -1.58 -15.46
CA PRO A 320 -23.12 -0.91 -14.17
C PRO A 320 -24.00 -1.69 -13.19
N GLU A 321 -24.89 -2.56 -13.69
CA GLU A 321 -25.83 -3.36 -12.89
C GLU A 321 -25.14 -4.50 -12.11
N ARG A 322 -23.99 -4.96 -12.60
CA ARG A 322 -23.26 -6.12 -12.03
C ARG A 322 -22.02 -5.74 -11.25
N LEU A 323 -21.76 -4.44 -11.03
CA LEU A 323 -20.55 -3.95 -10.34
C LEU A 323 -20.37 -4.60 -8.94
N SER A 324 -21.45 -4.94 -8.24
CA SER A 324 -21.43 -5.61 -6.94
C SER A 324 -21.07 -7.11 -6.98
N LYS A 325 -20.75 -7.67 -8.16
CA LYS A 325 -20.33 -9.07 -8.33
C LYS A 325 -18.82 -9.20 -8.47
N ALA A 326 -18.24 -10.23 -7.87
CA ALA A 326 -16.80 -10.48 -7.87
C ALA A 326 -16.19 -10.66 -9.27
N THR A 327 -16.99 -10.99 -10.29
CA THR A 327 -16.54 -11.11 -11.68
C THR A 327 -16.03 -9.79 -12.25
N VAL A 328 -16.64 -8.66 -11.88
CA VAL A 328 -16.27 -7.33 -12.38
C VAL A 328 -14.88 -6.89 -11.90
N PRO A 329 -14.58 -6.83 -10.58
CA PRO A 329 -13.24 -6.47 -10.11
C PRO A 329 -12.18 -7.47 -10.61
N ARG A 330 -12.52 -8.75 -10.81
CA ARG A 330 -11.60 -9.72 -11.43
C ARG A 330 -11.24 -9.36 -12.88
N ASN A 331 -12.25 -9.04 -13.69
CA ASN A 331 -12.06 -8.60 -15.08
C ASN A 331 -11.31 -7.27 -15.15
N PHE A 332 -11.64 -6.34 -14.26
CA PHE A 332 -10.93 -5.06 -14.08
C PHE A 332 -9.44 -5.27 -13.82
N LEU A 333 -9.05 -6.13 -12.87
CA LEU A 333 -7.65 -6.42 -12.60
C LEU A 333 -6.93 -7.01 -13.83
N SER A 334 -7.58 -7.92 -14.55
CA SER A 334 -7.04 -8.47 -15.79
C SER A 334 -6.85 -7.40 -16.87
N LEU A 335 -7.81 -6.46 -17.00
CA LEU A 335 -7.74 -5.36 -17.96
C LEU A 335 -6.60 -4.41 -17.62
N VAL A 336 -6.43 -4.02 -16.35
CA VAL A 336 -5.33 -3.17 -15.89
C VAL A 336 -3.97 -3.76 -16.29
N GLN A 337 -3.80 -5.07 -16.15
CA GLN A 337 -2.56 -5.76 -16.57
C GLN A 337 -2.31 -5.70 -18.08
N SER A 338 -3.36 -5.82 -18.89
CA SER A 338 -3.26 -5.66 -20.34
C SER A 338 -2.93 -4.21 -20.72
N LEU A 339 -3.58 -3.23 -20.09
CA LEU A 339 -3.36 -1.80 -20.33
C LEU A 339 -1.95 -1.35 -19.98
N ARG A 340 -1.33 -1.94 -18.94
CA ARG A 340 0.08 -1.67 -18.57
C ARG A 340 1.08 -2.01 -19.68
N ARG A 341 0.70 -2.88 -20.61
CA ARG A 341 1.55 -3.36 -21.71
C ARG A 341 1.21 -2.72 -23.05
N ALA A 342 0.10 -1.99 -23.13
CA ALA A 342 -0.43 -1.40 -24.35
C ALA A 342 0.26 -0.07 -24.70
N THR A 343 0.23 0.30 -25.97
CA THR A 343 0.68 1.63 -26.41
C THR A 343 -0.41 2.68 -26.23
N LYS A 344 -0.03 3.96 -26.30
CA LYS A 344 -0.96 5.09 -26.19
C LYS A 344 -2.08 5.00 -27.25
N GLU A 345 -1.72 4.68 -28.49
CA GLU A 345 -2.65 4.62 -29.63
C GLU A 345 -3.66 3.47 -29.49
N GLU A 346 -3.21 2.33 -28.96
CA GLU A 346 -4.09 1.19 -28.66
C GLU A 346 -5.11 1.56 -27.58
N ILE A 347 -4.67 2.21 -26.51
CA ILE A 347 -5.55 2.66 -25.42
C ILE A 347 -6.57 3.69 -25.92
N LEU A 348 -6.14 4.66 -26.73
CA LEU A 348 -7.03 5.66 -27.33
C LEU A 348 -8.10 5.03 -28.22
N LYS A 349 -7.74 4.06 -29.05
CA LYS A 349 -8.70 3.33 -29.90
C LYS A 349 -9.76 2.62 -29.05
N VAL A 350 -9.37 2.03 -27.92
CA VAL A 350 -10.29 1.35 -27.01
C VAL A 350 -11.23 2.35 -26.34
N LEU A 351 -10.73 3.50 -25.89
CA LEU A 351 -11.55 4.57 -25.30
C LEU A 351 -12.59 5.12 -26.29
N MET A 352 -12.22 5.32 -27.56
CA MET A 352 -13.12 5.86 -28.59
C MET A 352 -14.19 4.87 -29.05
N ASN A 353 -13.91 3.56 -29.00
CA ASN A 353 -14.80 2.53 -29.51
C ASN A 353 -15.67 1.86 -28.44
N CYS A 354 -15.54 2.24 -27.16
CA CYS A 354 -16.29 1.63 -26.06
C CYS A 354 -17.74 2.14 -25.99
N SER A 355 -18.66 1.33 -25.45
CA SER A 355 -20.05 1.78 -25.20
C SER A 355 -20.09 2.89 -24.14
N LYS A 356 -21.05 3.80 -24.24
CA LYS A 356 -21.23 4.89 -23.26
C LYS A 356 -21.47 4.38 -21.83
N THR A 357 -22.08 3.20 -21.68
CA THR A 357 -22.39 2.59 -20.37
C THR A 357 -21.16 2.00 -19.67
N ALA A 358 -20.21 1.46 -20.42
CA ALA A 358 -18.98 0.85 -19.89
C ALA A 358 -17.80 1.83 -19.82
N LEU A 359 -17.93 3.00 -20.48
CA LEU A 359 -16.88 4.01 -20.56
C LEU A 359 -16.38 4.50 -19.19
N PRO A 360 -17.22 4.76 -18.16
CA PRO A 360 -16.73 5.13 -16.83
C PRO A 360 -15.79 4.08 -16.21
N GLN A 361 -16.14 2.79 -16.33
CA GLN A 361 -15.35 1.66 -15.82
C GLN A 361 -14.04 1.49 -16.60
N LEU A 362 -14.05 1.80 -17.90
CA LEU A 362 -12.83 1.83 -18.70
C LEU A 362 -11.92 2.98 -18.27
N VAL A 363 -12.46 4.16 -17.98
CA VAL A 363 -11.69 5.30 -17.44
C VAL A 363 -11.04 4.91 -16.10
N ASP A 364 -11.78 4.23 -15.22
CA ASP A 364 -11.24 3.70 -13.96
C ASP A 364 -10.03 2.79 -14.22
N ALA A 365 -10.12 1.88 -15.20
CA ALA A 365 -9.06 0.92 -15.55
C ALA A 365 -7.83 1.56 -16.22
N VAL A 366 -8.03 2.47 -17.18
CA VAL A 366 -6.95 3.19 -17.88
C VAL A 366 -6.17 4.06 -16.91
N THR A 367 -6.87 4.73 -15.99
CA THR A 367 -6.23 5.56 -14.96
C THR A 367 -5.48 4.68 -13.96
N SER A 368 -6.08 3.56 -13.53
CA SER A 368 -5.45 2.60 -12.60
C SER A 368 -4.22 1.88 -13.16
N ALA A 369 -4.06 1.83 -14.48
CA ALA A 369 -2.87 1.25 -15.13
C ALA A 369 -1.58 1.99 -14.74
N GLN A 370 -1.65 3.30 -14.47
CA GLN A 370 -0.56 4.13 -13.95
C GLN A 370 0.73 4.10 -14.80
N THR A 371 0.62 3.95 -16.13
CA THR A 371 1.78 4.04 -17.03
C THR A 371 1.81 5.41 -17.74
N PRO A 372 2.98 5.88 -18.21
CA PRO A 372 3.04 7.12 -19.00
C PRO A 372 2.10 7.09 -20.22
N ALA A 373 2.06 5.96 -20.93
CA ALA A 373 1.19 5.79 -22.09
C ALA A 373 -0.31 5.85 -21.72
N SER A 374 -0.73 5.27 -20.59
CA SER A 374 -2.12 5.31 -20.16
C SER A 374 -2.55 6.70 -19.69
N LEU A 375 -1.66 7.42 -18.99
CA LEU A 375 -1.89 8.80 -18.55
C LEU A 375 -2.01 9.76 -19.75
N GLU A 376 -1.10 9.67 -20.72
CA GLU A 376 -1.16 10.50 -21.92
C GLU A 376 -2.40 10.20 -22.78
N ALA A 377 -2.81 8.93 -22.88
CA ALA A 377 -4.01 8.54 -23.61
C ALA A 377 -5.27 9.11 -22.97
N ILE A 378 -5.44 8.98 -21.63
CA ILE A 378 -6.65 9.46 -20.97
C ILE A 378 -6.75 10.99 -20.97
N LEU A 379 -5.63 11.71 -20.82
CA LEU A 379 -5.62 13.18 -20.89
C LEU A 379 -5.89 13.71 -22.30
N GLN A 380 -5.52 12.96 -23.35
CA GLN A 380 -5.89 13.31 -24.71
C GLN A 380 -7.36 13.02 -25.01
N PHE A 381 -7.96 12.03 -24.34
CA PHE A 381 -9.35 11.66 -24.51
C PHE A 381 -10.32 12.60 -23.76
N LEU A 382 -9.96 13.05 -22.56
CA LEU A 382 -10.79 13.91 -21.72
C LEU A 382 -10.57 15.40 -22.03
N ASP A 383 -11.65 16.12 -22.32
CA ASP A 383 -11.63 17.57 -22.55
C ASP A 383 -12.23 18.33 -21.36
N PHE A 384 -11.37 18.84 -20.48
CA PHE A 384 -11.77 19.64 -19.30
C PHE A 384 -12.36 21.01 -19.65
N SER A 385 -12.23 21.46 -20.91
CA SER A 385 -12.81 22.71 -21.39
C SER A 385 -14.29 22.60 -21.74
N LYS A 386 -14.87 21.39 -21.70
CA LYS A 386 -16.29 21.12 -22.01
C LYS A 386 -17.01 20.55 -20.78
N ALA A 387 -18.29 20.90 -20.66
CA ALA A 387 -19.16 20.46 -19.57
C ALA A 387 -19.95 19.16 -19.88
N GLN A 388 -19.68 18.49 -21.01
CA GLN A 388 -20.47 17.33 -21.45
C GLN A 388 -20.01 16.01 -20.79
N ASP A 389 -18.74 15.90 -20.40
CA ASP A 389 -18.12 14.65 -19.92
C ASP A 389 -17.79 14.68 -18.41
N LEU A 390 -18.60 15.38 -17.60
CA LEU A 390 -18.35 15.60 -16.17
C LEU A 390 -18.12 14.29 -15.40
N ILE A 391 -18.93 13.27 -15.68
CA ILE A 391 -18.83 11.96 -15.02
C ILE A 391 -17.46 11.33 -15.30
N LEU A 392 -16.98 11.39 -16.54
CA LEU A 392 -15.69 10.77 -16.91
C LEU A 392 -14.51 11.54 -16.33
N GLN A 393 -14.59 12.88 -16.31
CA GLN A 393 -13.60 13.75 -15.67
C GLN A 393 -13.51 13.44 -14.16
N GLU A 394 -14.65 13.32 -13.48
CA GLU A 394 -14.70 12.98 -12.05
C GLU A 394 -14.13 11.59 -11.77
N ARG A 395 -14.48 10.57 -12.58
CA ARG A 395 -13.89 9.22 -12.46
C ARG A 395 -12.37 9.21 -12.59
N PHE A 396 -11.84 9.92 -13.59
CA PHE A 396 -10.40 10.06 -13.76
C PHE A 396 -9.73 10.71 -12.54
N LEU A 397 -10.33 11.77 -11.98
CA LEU A 397 -9.80 12.46 -10.81
C LEU A 397 -9.83 11.57 -9.57
N TYR A 398 -10.94 10.90 -9.28
CA TYR A 398 -11.01 9.98 -8.14
C TYR A 398 -10.07 8.78 -8.29
N ALA A 399 -9.97 8.18 -9.48
CA ALA A 399 -9.01 7.11 -9.74
C ALA A 399 -7.55 7.59 -9.58
N SER A 400 -7.25 8.84 -9.96
CA SER A 400 -5.94 9.46 -9.74
C SER A 400 -5.66 9.67 -8.24
N GLY A 401 -6.64 10.17 -7.48
CA GLY A 401 -6.52 10.32 -6.03
C GLY A 401 -6.34 9.00 -5.31
N LEU A 402 -6.97 7.93 -5.78
CA LEU A 402 -6.89 6.58 -5.25
C LEU A 402 -5.72 5.76 -5.82
N ALA A 403 -4.90 6.33 -6.70
CA ALA A 403 -3.75 5.65 -7.30
C ALA A 403 -2.85 4.98 -6.25
N SER A 404 -2.47 3.73 -6.50
CA SER A 404 -1.69 2.90 -5.59
C SER A 404 -0.24 3.37 -5.50
N HIS A 405 0.34 3.80 -6.61
CA HIS A 405 1.72 4.24 -6.71
C HIS A 405 1.90 5.50 -7.59
N PRO A 406 1.32 6.65 -7.20
CA PRO A 406 1.47 7.87 -7.99
C PRO A 406 2.94 8.30 -8.14
N ASN A 407 3.22 9.01 -9.23
CA ASN A 407 4.52 9.58 -9.58
C ASN A 407 4.40 11.09 -9.86
N GLU A 408 5.54 11.77 -10.00
CA GLU A 408 5.58 13.22 -10.25
C GLU A 408 4.85 13.63 -11.53
N LYS A 409 4.95 12.83 -12.60
CA LYS A 409 4.29 13.11 -13.88
C LYS A 409 2.76 13.18 -13.77
N MET A 410 2.16 12.36 -12.92
CA MET A 410 0.72 12.42 -12.66
C MET A 410 0.32 13.74 -11.98
N LEU A 411 1.12 14.20 -11.02
CA LEU A 411 0.91 15.50 -10.38
C LEU A 411 1.13 16.66 -11.36
N GLU A 412 2.17 16.57 -12.19
CA GLU A 412 2.48 17.55 -13.24
C GLU A 412 1.33 17.67 -14.25
N ALA A 413 0.74 16.54 -14.65
CA ALA A 413 -0.42 16.51 -15.52
C ALA A 413 -1.64 17.20 -14.89
N LEU A 414 -1.97 16.92 -13.62
CA LEU A 414 -3.08 17.58 -12.94
C LEU A 414 -2.83 19.08 -12.74
N LEU A 415 -1.59 19.47 -12.46
CA LEU A 415 -1.20 20.88 -12.40
C LEU A 415 -1.36 21.57 -13.77
N GLY A 416 -1.05 20.87 -14.86
CA GLY A 416 -1.32 21.33 -16.22
C GLY A 416 -2.81 21.54 -16.49
N VAL A 417 -3.66 20.59 -16.07
CA VAL A 417 -5.13 20.73 -16.14
C VAL A 417 -5.61 21.91 -15.32
N TRP A 418 -5.09 22.09 -14.10
CA TRP A 418 -5.44 23.22 -13.22
C TRP A 418 -5.10 24.59 -13.83
N LYS A 419 -3.92 24.71 -14.45
CA LYS A 419 -3.48 25.93 -15.15
C LYS A 419 -4.25 26.18 -16.45
N GLY A 420 -4.88 25.16 -17.01
CA GLY A 420 -5.71 25.24 -18.21
C GLY A 420 -7.12 25.76 -17.93
N LYS A 421 -7.97 25.68 -18.96
CA LYS A 421 -9.40 26.03 -18.85
C LYS A 421 -10.19 24.83 -18.34
N ILE A 422 -10.92 25.03 -17.24
CA ILE A 422 -11.87 24.05 -16.69
C ILE A 422 -13.26 24.67 -16.77
N ALA A 423 -14.20 24.01 -17.44
CA ALA A 423 -15.54 24.56 -17.69
C ALA A 423 -16.47 24.50 -16.46
N ASN A 424 -16.28 23.50 -15.59
CA ASN A 424 -17.15 23.24 -14.45
C ASN A 424 -16.40 23.44 -13.13
N ASN A 425 -17.00 24.18 -12.20
CA ASN A 425 -16.39 24.54 -10.92
C ASN A 425 -16.23 23.33 -9.99
N ASP A 426 -17.15 22.37 -10.00
CA ASP A 426 -17.07 21.16 -9.17
C ASP A 426 -15.90 20.25 -9.61
N ILE A 427 -15.60 20.24 -10.90
CA ILE A 427 -14.41 19.55 -11.45
C ILE A 427 -13.15 20.32 -11.08
N ARG A 428 -13.16 21.66 -11.17
CA ARG A 428 -12.05 22.52 -10.72
C ARG A 428 -11.72 22.25 -9.24
N GLU A 429 -12.73 22.19 -8.39
CA GLU A 429 -12.59 21.84 -6.98
C GLU A 429 -11.97 20.44 -6.80
N SER A 430 -12.49 19.45 -7.54
CA SER A 430 -11.99 18.07 -7.48
C SER A 430 -10.52 17.95 -7.88
N VAL A 431 -10.07 18.69 -8.91
CA VAL A 431 -8.65 18.72 -9.31
C VAL A 431 -7.77 19.17 -8.13
N MET A 432 -8.14 20.26 -7.46
CA MET A 432 -7.38 20.79 -6.32
C MET A 432 -7.34 19.82 -5.13
N ILE A 433 -8.49 19.24 -4.76
CA ILE A 433 -8.61 18.26 -3.67
C ILE A 433 -7.73 17.03 -3.93
N ILE A 434 -7.71 16.54 -5.17
CA ILE A 434 -6.94 15.36 -5.58
C ILE A 434 -5.44 15.66 -5.68
N MET A 435 -5.04 16.85 -6.14
CA MET A 435 -3.65 17.30 -6.07
C MET A 435 -3.12 17.26 -4.63
N GLY A 436 -3.95 17.67 -3.65
CA GLY A 436 -3.63 17.51 -2.22
C GLY A 436 -3.35 16.05 -1.84
N ALA A 437 -4.17 15.10 -2.29
CA ALA A 437 -3.98 13.68 -1.99
C ALA A 437 -2.69 13.12 -2.62
N LEU A 438 -2.34 13.55 -3.84
CA LEU A 438 -1.11 13.16 -4.51
C LEU A 438 0.13 13.72 -3.79
N VAL A 439 0.09 14.98 -3.32
CA VAL A 439 1.17 15.58 -2.52
C VAL A 439 1.44 14.73 -1.28
N ARG A 440 0.40 14.33 -0.52
CA ARG A 440 0.56 13.46 0.65
C ARG A 440 1.26 12.15 0.28
N LYS A 441 0.78 11.46 -0.76
CA LYS A 441 1.33 10.17 -1.18
C LYS A 441 2.78 10.27 -1.67
N LEU A 442 3.14 11.34 -2.38
CA LEU A 442 4.51 11.57 -2.85
C LEU A 442 5.45 11.93 -1.70
N CYS A 443 5.01 12.78 -0.75
CA CYS A 443 5.78 13.12 0.44
C CYS A 443 6.05 11.87 1.32
N GLN A 444 5.05 11.00 1.51
CA GLN A 444 5.22 9.73 2.25
C GLN A 444 6.21 8.76 1.60
N LYS A 445 6.43 8.87 0.28
CA LYS A 445 7.45 8.10 -0.45
C LYS A 445 8.85 8.73 -0.43
N GLY A 446 9.04 9.84 0.29
CA GLY A 446 10.30 10.59 0.33
C GLY A 446 10.50 11.57 -0.84
N GLY A 447 9.45 11.83 -1.63
CA GLY A 447 9.47 12.74 -2.77
C GLY A 447 8.91 14.15 -2.47
N CYS A 448 8.99 14.62 -1.23
CA CYS A 448 8.38 15.89 -0.85
C CYS A 448 9.08 17.13 -1.44
N GLU A 449 10.36 16.98 -1.79
CA GLU A 449 11.22 18.03 -2.38
C GLU A 449 11.21 18.03 -3.92
N LEU A 450 10.36 17.22 -4.55
CA LEU A 450 10.25 17.19 -6.01
C LEU A 450 9.71 18.53 -6.53
N PRO A 451 10.22 19.07 -7.65
CA PRO A 451 9.85 20.40 -8.16
C PRO A 451 8.34 20.63 -8.26
N THR A 452 7.60 19.68 -8.85
CA THR A 452 6.14 19.81 -8.98
C THR A 452 5.43 19.74 -7.63
N VAL A 453 5.93 18.93 -6.69
CA VAL A 453 5.36 18.82 -5.34
C VAL A 453 5.52 20.13 -4.58
N VAL A 454 6.69 20.76 -4.66
CA VAL A 454 6.96 22.06 -4.02
C VAL A 454 6.07 23.15 -4.63
N GLU A 455 5.90 23.17 -5.95
CA GLU A 455 5.01 24.13 -6.62
C GLU A 455 3.55 23.98 -6.17
N VAL A 456 3.04 22.75 -6.12
CA VAL A 456 1.66 22.48 -5.68
C VAL A 456 1.49 22.75 -4.19
N LYS A 457 2.47 22.43 -3.33
CA LYS A 457 2.46 22.80 -1.91
C LYS A 457 2.28 24.31 -1.75
N LYS A 458 3.08 25.09 -2.49
CA LYS A 458 3.00 26.56 -2.46
C LYS A 458 1.62 27.06 -2.93
N LEU A 459 1.11 26.50 -4.02
CA LEU A 459 -0.22 26.82 -4.55
C LEU A 459 -1.33 26.60 -3.51
N ILE A 460 -1.32 25.44 -2.84
CA ILE A 460 -2.35 25.08 -1.85
C ILE A 460 -2.21 25.92 -0.57
N LEU A 461 -0.99 26.24 -0.13
CA LEU A 461 -0.75 27.04 1.08
C LEU A 461 -1.12 28.52 0.90
N GLU A 462 -0.81 29.10 -0.25
CA GLU A 462 -1.08 30.52 -0.54
C GLU A 462 -2.51 30.75 -1.05
N GLY A 463 -3.18 29.70 -1.54
CA GLY A 463 -4.51 29.75 -2.15
C GLY A 463 -5.61 30.38 -1.27
N PRO A 464 -5.79 29.93 -0.02
CA PRO A 464 -6.84 30.45 0.87
C PRO A 464 -6.77 31.97 1.09
N ASP A 465 -5.57 32.56 1.07
CA ASP A 465 -5.35 33.99 1.31
C ASP A 465 -5.48 34.86 0.04
N ARG A 466 -5.53 34.23 -1.14
CA ARG A 466 -5.57 34.93 -2.44
C ARG A 466 -6.97 35.24 -2.94
N THR A 467 -7.98 34.59 -2.36
CA THR A 467 -9.36 34.69 -2.81
C THR A 467 -10.27 35.11 -1.66
N LYS A 468 -11.36 35.79 -2.02
CA LYS A 468 -12.45 36.13 -1.09
C LYS A 468 -13.68 35.27 -1.34
N GLU A 469 -13.67 34.44 -2.40
CA GLU A 469 -14.80 33.57 -2.74
C GLU A 469 -14.83 32.38 -1.79
N GLU A 470 -15.96 32.16 -1.12
CA GLU A 470 -16.02 31.17 -0.04
C GLU A 470 -15.84 29.73 -0.51
N SER A 471 -16.38 29.41 -1.69
CA SER A 471 -16.22 28.12 -2.37
C SER A 471 -14.75 27.82 -2.67
N GLU A 472 -13.98 28.81 -3.13
CA GLU A 472 -12.57 28.64 -3.43
C GLU A 472 -11.73 28.47 -2.17
N VAL A 473 -12.04 29.20 -1.08
CA VAL A 473 -11.37 28.98 0.22
C VAL A 473 -11.61 27.56 0.72
N GLN A 474 -12.86 27.08 0.67
CA GLN A 474 -13.21 25.71 1.07
C GLN A 474 -12.45 24.65 0.25
N MET A 475 -12.37 24.83 -1.07
CA MET A 475 -11.60 23.97 -1.97
C MET A 475 -10.14 23.82 -1.50
N TYR A 476 -9.45 24.92 -1.20
CA TYR A 476 -8.07 24.86 -0.73
C TYR A 476 -7.94 24.21 0.66
N LEU A 477 -8.88 24.49 1.59
CA LEU A 477 -8.89 23.84 2.90
C LEU A 477 -9.12 22.32 2.79
N LEU A 478 -9.97 21.87 1.87
CA LEU A 478 -10.18 20.45 1.57
C LEU A 478 -8.93 19.81 0.93
N ALA A 479 -8.22 20.54 0.06
CA ALA A 479 -6.93 20.09 -0.46
C ALA A 479 -5.87 19.96 0.64
N LEU A 480 -5.82 20.90 1.60
CA LEU A 480 -4.97 20.81 2.78
C LEU A 480 -5.34 19.61 3.68
N LYS A 481 -6.65 19.34 3.84
CA LYS A 481 -7.18 18.16 4.54
C LYS A 481 -6.72 16.85 3.90
N ASN A 482 -6.40 16.84 2.61
CA ASN A 482 -5.80 15.70 1.93
C ASN A 482 -4.27 15.70 1.98
N ALA A 483 -3.62 16.86 1.82
CA ALA A 483 -2.17 16.99 1.75
C ALA A 483 -1.48 16.66 3.07
N LEU A 484 -2.09 17.04 4.21
CA LEU A 484 -1.58 16.83 5.57
C LEU A 484 -0.11 17.24 5.73
N ILE A 485 0.23 18.41 5.20
CA ILE A 485 1.58 18.96 5.23
C ILE A 485 1.77 19.75 6.54
N PRO A 486 2.80 19.47 7.36
CA PRO A 486 2.97 20.14 8.66
C PRO A 486 3.04 21.67 8.56
N GLU A 487 3.52 22.20 7.44
CA GLU A 487 3.59 23.65 7.18
C GLU A 487 2.21 24.33 7.13
N ALA A 488 1.14 23.56 6.93
CA ALA A 488 -0.23 24.08 6.91
C ALA A 488 -0.85 24.25 8.30
N ILE A 489 -0.24 23.71 9.37
CA ILE A 489 -0.85 23.75 10.72
C ILE A 489 -1.10 25.18 11.20
N PRO A 490 -0.18 26.16 11.06
CA PRO A 490 -0.45 27.54 11.46
C PRO A 490 -1.61 28.16 10.67
N LEU A 491 -1.68 27.86 9.36
CA LEU A 491 -2.74 28.32 8.47
C LEU A 491 -4.12 27.76 8.90
N LEU A 492 -4.20 26.44 9.10
CA LEU A 492 -5.41 25.76 9.58
C LEU A 492 -5.85 26.32 10.94
N THR A 493 -4.90 26.55 11.84
CA THR A 493 -5.17 27.11 13.18
C THR A 493 -5.83 28.49 13.10
N ARG A 494 -5.42 29.34 12.15
CA ARG A 494 -6.05 30.64 11.90
C ARG A 494 -7.48 30.49 11.40
N TYR A 495 -7.73 29.59 10.45
CA TYR A 495 -9.07 29.34 9.91
C TYR A 495 -10.00 28.62 10.89
N CYS A 496 -9.49 27.92 11.90
CA CYS A 496 -10.31 27.34 12.98
C CYS A 496 -11.04 28.40 13.82
N GLU A 497 -10.52 29.63 13.88
CA GLU A 497 -11.16 30.75 14.59
C GLU A 497 -12.01 31.65 13.65
N SER A 498 -12.15 31.31 12.36
CA SER A 498 -12.84 32.10 11.33
C SER A 498 -14.36 32.23 11.54
N GLU A 499 -14.92 33.43 11.35
CA GLU A 499 -16.37 33.70 11.51
C GLU A 499 -17.25 32.77 10.65
N VAL A 500 -16.78 32.40 9.46
CA VAL A 500 -17.44 31.41 8.60
C VAL A 500 -17.29 30.00 9.20
N GLY A 501 -18.41 29.41 9.63
CA GLY A 501 -18.45 28.08 10.25
C GLY A 501 -17.88 26.97 9.38
N ALA A 502 -18.16 27.00 8.07
CA ALA A 502 -17.62 26.04 7.09
C ALA A 502 -16.08 25.99 7.08
N TYR A 503 -15.40 27.14 7.19
CA TYR A 503 -13.93 27.16 7.24
C TYR A 503 -13.42 26.55 8.55
N SER A 504 -14.08 26.87 9.65
CA SER A 504 -13.72 26.37 10.98
C SER A 504 -13.85 24.86 11.05
N ILE A 505 -14.96 24.29 10.60
CA ILE A 505 -15.19 22.84 10.63
C ILE A 505 -14.25 22.07 9.69
N ILE A 506 -14.00 22.56 8.48
CA ILE A 506 -13.05 21.91 7.56
C ILE A 506 -11.64 21.95 8.16
N SER A 507 -11.24 23.07 8.75
CA SER A 507 -9.90 23.22 9.34
C SER A 507 -9.69 22.33 10.57
N ILE A 508 -10.68 22.26 11.48
CA ILE A 508 -10.61 21.39 12.66
C ILE A 508 -10.62 19.92 12.25
N THR A 509 -11.49 19.52 11.31
CA THR A 509 -11.51 18.13 10.81
C THR A 509 -10.28 17.80 9.97
N ALA A 510 -9.58 18.79 9.41
CA ALA A 510 -8.25 18.60 8.82
C ALA A 510 -7.20 18.35 9.91
N LEU A 511 -7.18 19.15 10.97
CA LEU A 511 -6.29 18.94 12.13
C LEU A 511 -6.49 17.57 12.77
N GLN A 512 -7.73 17.07 12.83
CA GLN A 512 -8.06 15.74 13.34
C GLN A 512 -7.32 14.60 12.62
N ARG A 513 -6.87 14.82 11.38
CA ARG A 513 -6.18 13.81 10.57
C ARG A 513 -4.67 13.80 10.75
N TYR A 514 -4.09 14.82 11.39
CA TYR A 514 -2.65 14.86 11.66
C TYR A 514 -2.31 13.89 12.79
N ASP A 515 -1.09 13.36 12.75
CA ASP A 515 -0.57 12.57 13.86
C ASP A 515 -0.54 13.42 15.14
N SER A 516 -0.83 12.79 16.28
CA SER A 516 -0.85 13.47 17.59
C SER A 516 0.45 14.22 17.92
N ALA A 517 1.58 13.83 17.34
CA ALA A 517 2.87 14.52 17.47
C ALA A 517 2.90 15.93 16.87
N HIS A 518 2.00 16.22 15.92
CA HIS A 518 1.87 17.53 15.27
C HIS A 518 0.86 18.45 15.97
N ILE A 519 0.05 17.92 16.88
CA ILE A 519 -0.90 18.70 17.68
C ILE A 519 -0.17 19.22 18.93
N ASN A 520 0.56 20.33 18.76
CA ASN A 520 1.32 20.98 19.81
C ASN A 520 0.41 21.76 20.79
N GLU A 521 1.00 22.32 21.85
CA GLU A 521 0.27 23.09 22.86
C GLU A 521 -0.40 24.36 22.31
N GLU A 522 0.14 24.97 21.26
CA GLU A 522 -0.47 26.15 20.61
C GLU A 522 -1.78 25.78 19.92
N VAL A 523 -1.79 24.66 19.19
CA VAL A 523 -2.99 24.11 18.53
C VAL A 523 -4.01 23.72 19.60
N LYS A 524 -3.61 23.01 20.66
CA LYS A 524 -4.52 22.66 21.76
C LYS A 524 -5.10 23.88 22.45
N CYS A 525 -4.29 24.92 22.69
CA CYS A 525 -4.76 26.18 23.27
C CYS A 525 -5.83 26.84 22.39
N MET A 526 -5.63 26.85 21.06
CA MET A 526 -6.65 27.29 20.11
C MET A 526 -7.93 26.45 20.19
N LEU A 527 -7.82 25.11 20.16
CA LEU A 527 -8.98 24.22 20.22
C LEU A 527 -9.78 24.42 21.52
N ASN A 528 -9.09 24.62 22.65
CA ASN A 528 -9.73 24.95 23.92
C ASN A 528 -10.48 26.29 23.84
N ARG A 529 -9.92 27.33 23.20
CA ARG A 529 -10.61 28.62 23.01
C ARG A 529 -11.87 28.49 22.16
N VAL A 530 -11.82 27.66 21.11
CA VAL A 530 -12.98 27.36 20.26
C VAL A 530 -14.05 26.63 21.07
N TYR A 531 -13.68 25.56 21.78
CA TYR A 531 -14.63 24.76 22.55
C TYR A 531 -15.31 25.56 23.69
N HIS A 532 -14.49 26.27 24.48
CA HIS A 532 -14.93 27.06 25.63
C HIS A 532 -15.44 28.46 25.28
N GLN A 533 -15.43 28.84 24.00
CA GLN A 533 -15.94 30.12 23.51
C GLN A 533 -15.33 31.34 24.22
N ASN A 534 -14.03 31.29 24.53
CA ASN A 534 -13.39 32.34 25.35
C ASN A 534 -13.30 33.71 24.65
N LYS A 535 -13.37 33.74 23.33
CA LYS A 535 -13.29 34.97 22.51
C LYS A 535 -14.62 35.35 21.87
N ARG A 536 -15.34 34.35 21.34
CA ARG A 536 -16.59 34.52 20.60
C ARG A 536 -17.44 33.27 20.67
N VAL A 537 -18.68 33.40 20.23
CA VAL A 537 -19.60 32.28 20.01
C VAL A 537 -19.20 31.52 18.74
N PHE A 538 -19.34 30.21 18.82
CA PHE A 538 -19.01 29.23 17.77
C PHE A 538 -20.17 28.24 17.66
N GLU A 539 -20.45 27.77 16.43
CA GLU A 539 -21.45 26.73 16.16
C GLU A 539 -21.15 25.43 16.95
N LYS A 540 -22.20 24.65 17.25
CA LYS A 540 -22.10 23.44 18.07
C LYS A 540 -21.22 22.37 17.42
N ASN A 541 -21.36 22.16 16.11
CA ASN A 541 -20.57 21.23 15.31
C ASN A 541 -19.06 21.54 15.35
N VAL A 542 -18.67 22.82 15.30
CA VAL A 542 -17.28 23.31 15.37
C VAL A 542 -16.69 23.03 16.74
N ARG A 543 -17.45 23.33 17.80
CA ARG A 543 -17.01 23.09 19.19
C ARG A 543 -16.84 21.59 19.47
N VAL A 544 -17.82 20.78 19.07
CA VAL A 544 -17.75 19.33 19.23
C VAL A 544 -16.55 18.75 18.48
N ALA A 545 -16.30 19.19 17.24
CA ALA A 545 -15.11 18.78 16.49
C ALA A 545 -13.81 19.16 17.20
N ALA A 546 -13.75 20.35 17.84
CA ALA A 546 -12.57 20.77 18.59
C ALA A 546 -12.32 19.84 19.80
N ALA A 547 -13.39 19.46 20.52
CA ALA A 547 -13.28 18.50 21.62
C ALA A 547 -12.77 17.12 21.16
N ASP A 548 -13.25 16.63 20.01
CA ASP A 548 -12.79 15.36 19.45
C ASP A 548 -11.28 15.36 19.15
N VAL A 549 -10.76 16.48 18.65
CA VAL A 549 -9.31 16.64 18.41
C VAL A 549 -8.54 16.68 19.73
N ILE A 550 -9.05 17.37 20.76
CA ILE A 550 -8.40 17.39 22.09
C ILE A 550 -8.37 15.98 22.68
N PHE A 551 -9.46 15.22 22.64
CA PHE A 551 -9.49 13.85 23.16
C PHE A 551 -8.56 12.90 22.41
N SER A 552 -8.35 13.08 21.11
CA SER A 552 -7.47 12.21 20.31
C SER A 552 -5.98 12.59 20.36
N SER A 553 -5.62 13.77 20.88
CA SER A 553 -4.27 14.34 20.83
C SER A 553 -3.50 14.32 22.17
N ASN A 554 -3.63 13.22 22.92
CA ASN A 554 -2.97 13.02 24.22
C ASN A 554 -3.22 14.20 25.19
N PRO A 555 -4.47 14.36 25.67
CA PRO A 555 -4.85 15.51 26.46
C PRO A 555 -4.25 15.49 27.87
N SER A 556 -3.96 16.68 28.38
CA SER A 556 -3.50 16.93 29.75
C SER A 556 -4.63 16.74 30.76
N TYR A 557 -4.25 16.69 32.05
CA TYR A 557 -5.22 16.57 33.14
C TYR A 557 -6.21 17.75 33.18
N MET A 558 -5.72 18.98 32.99
CA MET A 558 -6.55 20.18 33.06
C MET A 558 -7.49 20.29 31.87
N GLU A 559 -7.06 19.93 30.67
CA GLU A 559 -7.92 19.90 29.49
C GLU A 559 -9.08 18.93 29.69
N VAL A 560 -8.80 17.69 30.09
CA VAL A 560 -9.86 16.72 30.39
C VAL A 560 -10.77 17.19 31.52
N LYS A 561 -10.20 17.78 32.58
CA LYS A 561 -11.00 18.31 33.69
C LYS A 561 -11.94 19.42 33.24
N ASN A 562 -11.47 20.37 32.44
CA ASN A 562 -12.29 21.48 31.92
C ASN A 562 -13.38 20.99 30.95
N LEU A 563 -13.06 20.03 30.08
CA LEU A 563 -14.04 19.41 29.18
C LEU A 563 -15.11 18.61 29.93
N LEU A 564 -14.77 17.97 31.04
CA LEU A 564 -15.76 17.29 31.87
C LEU A 564 -16.58 18.29 32.69
N LEU A 565 -15.96 19.33 33.24
CA LEU A 565 -16.65 20.38 34.01
C LEU A 565 -17.59 21.25 33.15
N SER A 566 -17.47 21.24 31.82
CA SER A 566 -18.44 21.92 30.95
C SER A 566 -19.75 21.14 30.80
N ILE A 567 -19.74 19.81 30.95
CA ILE A 567 -20.95 18.97 30.79
C ILE A 567 -21.98 19.36 31.84
N GLY A 568 -23.16 19.84 31.43
CA GLY A 568 -24.19 20.43 32.27
C GLY A 568 -24.32 21.96 32.16
N HIS A 569 -23.34 22.61 31.53
CA HIS A 569 -23.34 24.05 31.24
C HIS A 569 -23.29 24.35 29.73
N LEU A 570 -23.41 23.33 28.87
CA LEU A 570 -23.51 23.48 27.41
C LEU A 570 -24.98 23.46 26.97
N PRO A 571 -25.28 23.77 25.70
CA PRO A 571 -26.62 23.54 25.13
C PRO A 571 -27.07 22.08 25.27
N HIS A 572 -28.38 21.86 25.30
CA HIS A 572 -29.02 20.57 25.64
C HIS A 572 -28.36 19.35 24.95
N GLU A 573 -28.39 19.32 23.61
CA GLU A 573 -27.82 18.21 22.84
C GLU A 573 -26.29 18.12 22.91
N MET A 574 -25.61 19.24 23.11
CA MET A 574 -24.15 19.24 23.26
C MET A 574 -23.71 18.61 24.59
N ASN A 575 -24.46 18.80 25.67
CA ASN A 575 -24.22 18.11 26.94
C ASN A 575 -24.29 16.59 26.76
N LYS A 576 -25.36 16.14 26.09
CA LYS A 576 -25.59 14.73 25.83
C LYS A 576 -24.50 14.16 24.93
N TYR A 577 -24.14 14.86 23.85
CA TYR A 577 -23.05 14.45 22.96
C TYR A 577 -21.73 14.27 23.71
N MET A 578 -21.30 15.28 24.48
CA MET A 578 -20.04 15.25 25.22
C MET A 578 -20.01 14.13 26.25
N LEU A 579 -21.12 13.89 26.95
CA LEU A 579 -21.26 12.78 27.87
C LEU A 579 -21.13 11.44 27.13
N SER A 580 -21.88 11.24 26.05
CA SER A 580 -21.82 10.04 25.22
C SER A 580 -20.40 9.80 24.69
N LYS A 581 -19.69 10.85 24.28
CA LYS A 581 -18.31 10.74 23.78
C LYS A 581 -17.33 10.28 24.86
N VAL A 582 -17.45 10.84 26.07
CA VAL A 582 -16.64 10.42 27.22
C VAL A 582 -16.92 8.95 27.58
N GLN A 583 -18.19 8.54 27.58
CA GLN A 583 -18.58 7.16 27.81
C GLN A 583 -18.02 6.22 26.73
N ASP A 584 -18.10 6.61 25.45
CA ASP A 584 -17.54 5.83 24.34
C ASP A 584 -16.02 5.67 24.46
N ILE A 585 -15.30 6.75 24.78
CA ILE A 585 -13.86 6.71 25.04
C ILE A 585 -13.54 5.67 26.12
N LEU A 586 -14.26 5.71 27.24
CA LEU A 586 -14.06 4.82 28.38
C LEU A 586 -14.40 3.35 28.06
N ASN A 587 -15.47 3.12 27.32
CA ASN A 587 -15.97 1.80 26.93
C ASN A 587 -15.06 1.14 25.88
N PHE A 588 -14.62 1.91 24.88
CA PHE A 588 -13.77 1.44 23.78
C PHE A 588 -12.27 1.53 24.08
N GLU A 589 -11.90 2.00 25.28
CA GLU A 589 -10.53 2.15 25.77
C GLU A 589 -9.62 2.98 24.86
N MET A 590 -10.15 4.07 24.29
CA MET A 590 -9.39 4.99 23.43
C MET A 590 -8.23 5.66 24.18
N PRO A 591 -7.24 6.29 23.50
CA PRO A 591 -6.02 6.81 24.15
C PRO A 591 -6.24 7.72 25.38
N ALA A 592 -7.26 8.59 25.35
CA ALA A 592 -7.59 9.48 26.47
C ALA A 592 -8.19 8.78 27.71
N SER A 593 -8.59 7.50 27.61
CA SER A 593 -9.29 6.78 28.69
C SER A 593 -8.55 6.81 30.02
N LYS A 594 -7.22 6.64 29.99
CA LYS A 594 -6.41 6.66 31.22
C LYS A 594 -6.45 8.02 31.92
N MET A 595 -6.44 9.12 31.15
CA MET A 595 -6.51 10.46 31.70
C MET A 595 -7.92 10.77 32.22
N ILE A 596 -8.96 10.40 31.46
CA ILE A 596 -10.36 10.55 31.89
C ILE A 596 -10.62 9.80 33.19
N ARG A 597 -10.22 8.53 33.29
CA ARG A 597 -10.35 7.74 34.55
C ARG A 597 -9.59 8.38 35.72
N ARG A 598 -8.49 9.09 35.47
CA ARG A 598 -7.75 9.82 36.51
C ARG A 598 -8.53 11.05 36.99
N VAL A 599 -9.10 11.83 36.08
CA VAL A 599 -9.90 13.02 36.40
C VAL A 599 -11.22 12.64 37.09
N MET A 600 -11.86 11.54 36.66
CA MET A 600 -13.12 11.04 37.25
C MET A 600 -12.99 10.54 38.69
N LYS A 601 -11.78 10.51 39.27
CA LYS A 601 -11.62 10.28 40.73
C LYS A 601 -12.09 11.48 41.54
N ASP A 602 -12.13 12.67 40.95
CA ASP A 602 -12.68 13.87 41.56
C ASP A 602 -14.22 13.84 41.48
N THR A 603 -14.88 13.75 42.62
CA THR A 603 -16.35 13.64 42.74
C THR A 603 -17.08 14.90 42.26
N ILE A 604 -16.41 16.05 42.20
CA ILE A 604 -16.98 17.29 41.62
C ILE A 604 -17.18 17.12 40.11
N VAL A 605 -16.27 16.39 39.48
CA VAL A 605 -16.31 16.13 38.03
C VAL A 605 -17.19 14.92 37.71
N HIS A 606 -17.10 13.85 38.51
CA HIS A 606 -17.84 12.61 38.27
C HIS A 606 -18.88 12.37 39.35
N ASN A 607 -20.14 12.70 39.02
CA ASN A 607 -21.31 12.46 39.85
C ASN A 607 -22.55 12.21 38.98
N TYR A 608 -23.62 11.73 39.61
CA TYR A 608 -24.85 11.36 38.93
C TYR A 608 -25.55 12.58 38.29
N ASP A 609 -25.45 13.77 38.88
CA ASP A 609 -26.03 14.99 38.30
C ASP A 609 -25.41 15.31 36.93
N ARG A 610 -24.08 15.25 36.85
CA ARG A 610 -23.34 15.55 35.62
C ARG A 610 -23.47 14.46 34.57
N PHE A 611 -23.53 13.19 34.99
CA PHE A 611 -23.56 12.02 34.10
C PHE A 611 -24.98 11.52 33.78
N ALA A 612 -26.03 12.20 34.25
CA ALA A 612 -27.43 11.94 33.90
C ALA A 612 -27.99 13.08 33.03
N LYS A 613 -27.46 13.24 31.80
CA LYS A 613 -27.97 14.22 30.84
C LYS A 613 -28.94 13.58 29.84
N LEU A 614 -30.06 14.27 29.62
CA LEU A 614 -31.08 13.93 28.63
C LEU A 614 -30.68 14.50 27.26
N GLY A 615 -31.23 13.91 26.19
CA GLY A 615 -31.01 14.30 24.80
C GLY A 615 -30.87 13.08 23.89
N SER A 616 -30.91 13.30 22.58
CA SER A 616 -30.85 12.25 21.56
C SER A 616 -29.44 12.04 20.96
N SER A 617 -28.51 12.96 21.19
CA SER A 617 -27.14 12.88 20.69
C SER A 617 -26.38 11.67 21.23
N SER A 618 -25.54 11.07 20.40
CA SER A 618 -24.87 9.81 20.74
C SER A 618 -23.48 9.69 20.12
N ALA A 619 -22.66 8.85 20.74
CA ALA A 619 -21.34 8.46 20.25
C ALA A 619 -21.14 6.99 20.61
N PHE A 620 -20.74 6.17 19.64
CA PHE A 620 -20.54 4.75 19.85
C PHE A 620 -19.49 4.17 18.91
N SER A 621 -18.58 3.38 19.46
CA SER A 621 -17.54 2.65 18.74
C SER A 621 -17.65 1.15 18.99
N GLY A 622 -17.55 0.37 17.91
CA GLY A 622 -17.64 -1.09 17.95
C GLY A 622 -16.66 -1.78 17.00
N TYR A 623 -16.59 -3.10 17.09
CA TYR A 623 -15.77 -3.94 16.21
C TYR A 623 -16.61 -4.51 15.07
N ILE A 624 -16.18 -4.30 13.83
CA ILE A 624 -16.70 -5.04 12.66
C ILE A 624 -16.08 -6.44 12.65
N ALA A 625 -14.76 -6.50 12.84
CA ALA A 625 -14.01 -7.75 12.85
C ALA A 625 -12.76 -7.61 13.73
N ARG A 626 -12.49 -8.64 14.55
CA ARG A 626 -11.29 -8.72 15.37
C ARG A 626 -10.51 -9.98 15.02
N GLY A 627 -9.62 -9.87 14.03
CA GLY A 627 -8.75 -10.95 13.56
C GLY A 627 -7.31 -10.81 14.04
N MET A 628 -6.50 -11.84 13.78
CA MET A 628 -5.05 -11.80 14.04
C MET A 628 -4.32 -10.85 13.08
N ASP A 629 -4.78 -10.75 11.83
CA ASP A 629 -4.10 -9.98 10.76
C ASP A 629 -4.63 -8.53 10.68
N VAL A 630 -5.94 -8.35 10.88
CA VAL A 630 -6.64 -7.06 10.80
C VAL A 630 -7.67 -6.95 11.91
N THR A 631 -7.70 -5.80 12.55
CA THR A 631 -8.81 -5.34 13.39
C THR A 631 -9.53 -4.22 12.66
N SER A 632 -10.84 -4.36 12.47
CA SER A 632 -11.68 -3.34 11.86
C SER A 632 -12.74 -2.86 12.85
N THR A 633 -12.90 -1.55 12.93
CA THR A 633 -13.78 -0.87 13.88
C THR A 633 -14.72 0.05 13.12
N TYR A 634 -15.92 0.23 13.64
CA TYR A 634 -16.83 1.28 13.20
C TYR A 634 -17.06 2.25 14.34
N SER A 635 -17.27 3.52 14.02
CA SER A 635 -17.74 4.53 14.96
C SER A 635 -18.90 5.29 14.35
N LEU A 636 -19.89 5.64 15.17
CA LEU A 636 -21.03 6.48 14.80
C LEU A 636 -21.21 7.54 15.86
N ASP A 637 -20.95 8.80 15.47
CA ASP A 637 -21.16 9.97 16.30
C ASP A 637 -22.28 10.83 15.69
N ILE A 638 -23.31 11.15 16.47
CA ILE A 638 -24.49 11.88 16.02
C ILE A 638 -24.76 13.05 16.95
N LEU A 639 -24.83 14.24 16.37
CA LEU A 639 -25.22 15.49 17.01
C LEU A 639 -26.56 15.94 16.46
N TYR A 640 -27.54 16.14 17.34
CA TYR A 640 -28.82 16.76 17.03
C TYR A 640 -28.83 18.25 17.38
N SER A 641 -29.70 19.01 16.73
CA SER A 641 -30.10 20.34 17.18
C SER A 641 -31.15 20.23 18.31
N GLY A 642 -31.40 21.33 19.03
CA GLY A 642 -32.37 21.37 20.13
C GLY A 642 -33.79 21.02 19.70
N SER A 643 -34.11 21.24 18.44
CA SER A 643 -35.38 20.86 17.80
C SER A 643 -35.51 19.34 17.54
N GLY A 644 -34.44 18.57 17.72
CA GLY A 644 -34.41 17.13 17.42
C GLY A 644 -34.07 16.80 15.96
N VAL A 645 -33.71 17.79 15.14
CA VAL A 645 -33.22 17.55 13.77
C VAL A 645 -31.75 17.13 13.80
N LEU A 646 -31.36 16.26 12.88
CA LEU A 646 -29.95 15.87 12.71
C LEU A 646 -29.12 17.09 12.29
N ARG A 647 -28.12 17.48 13.10
CA ARG A 647 -27.16 18.52 12.73
C ARG A 647 -25.96 17.92 12.01
N ARG A 648 -25.40 16.83 12.57
CA ARG A 648 -24.24 16.14 12.02
C ARG A 648 -24.24 14.67 12.42
N SER A 649 -24.05 13.78 11.45
CA SER A 649 -23.73 12.36 11.66
C SER A 649 -22.37 12.06 11.08
N ASN A 650 -21.51 11.37 11.82
CA ASN A 650 -20.17 10.99 11.40
C ASN A 650 -19.98 9.48 11.60
N MET A 651 -20.03 8.74 10.51
CA MET A 651 -19.73 7.32 10.48
C MET A 651 -18.30 7.11 9.98
N ASN A 652 -17.48 6.43 10.76
CA ASN A 652 -16.13 6.04 10.36
C ASN A 652 -15.96 4.54 10.39
N ILE A 653 -15.24 4.00 9.41
CA ILE A 653 -14.73 2.64 9.41
C ILE A 653 -13.21 2.69 9.31
N PHE A 654 -12.55 2.15 10.32
CA PHE A 654 -11.10 2.02 10.37
C PHE A 654 -10.67 0.56 10.19
N ALA A 655 -9.49 0.39 9.61
CA ALA A 655 -8.78 -0.87 9.56
C ALA A 655 -7.37 -0.69 10.14
N LEU A 656 -6.99 -1.58 11.05
CA LEU A 656 -5.70 -1.60 11.70
C LEU A 656 -4.99 -2.91 11.39
N SER A 657 -3.72 -2.84 11.00
CA SER A 657 -2.85 -4.00 10.77
C SER A 657 -1.40 -3.66 11.12
N ASN A 658 -0.76 -4.46 11.98
CA ASN A 658 0.65 -4.31 12.38
C ASN A 658 1.06 -2.89 12.82
N GLY A 659 0.17 -2.16 13.52
CA GLY A 659 0.40 -0.79 13.99
C GLY A 659 0.15 0.29 12.94
N ALA A 660 -0.17 -0.07 11.70
CA ALA A 660 -0.62 0.86 10.67
C ALA A 660 -2.15 1.03 10.72
N HIS A 661 -2.58 2.26 10.45
CA HIS A 661 -3.98 2.67 10.41
C HIS A 661 -4.39 3.04 8.98
N LEU A 662 -5.59 2.65 8.60
CA LEU A 662 -6.24 3.03 7.35
C LEU A 662 -7.63 3.56 7.68
N HIS A 663 -7.93 4.80 7.27
CA HIS A 663 -9.30 5.32 7.29
C HIS A 663 -10.00 4.84 6.02
N GLY A 664 -10.71 3.72 6.15
CA GLY A 664 -11.29 3.01 4.99
C GLY A 664 -12.47 3.76 4.39
N LEU A 665 -13.42 4.17 5.25
CA LEU A 665 -14.61 4.91 4.87
C LEU A 665 -14.93 5.96 5.95
N GLN A 666 -15.24 7.16 5.53
CA GLN A 666 -15.98 8.15 6.31
C GLN A 666 -17.20 8.57 5.52
N VAL A 667 -18.34 8.65 6.20
CA VAL A 667 -19.54 9.30 5.67
C VAL A 667 -19.99 10.30 6.73
N VAL A 668 -19.92 11.58 6.39
CA VAL A 668 -20.44 12.68 7.20
C VAL A 668 -21.69 13.20 6.52
N ILE A 669 -22.80 13.24 7.24
CA ILE A 669 -24.03 13.89 6.81
C ILE A 669 -24.20 15.14 7.67
N GLU A 670 -24.41 16.28 7.04
CA GLU A 670 -24.61 17.56 7.69
C GLU A 670 -25.94 18.16 7.24
N ALA A 671 -26.69 18.73 8.19
CA ALA A 671 -27.91 19.46 7.90
C ALA A 671 -28.06 20.68 8.82
N GLN A 672 -28.74 21.71 8.34
CA GLN A 672 -29.07 22.96 9.05
C GLN A 672 -30.30 23.62 8.46
N GLY A 673 -30.95 24.49 9.25
CA GLY A 673 -32.06 25.32 8.80
C GLY A 673 -33.27 24.50 8.37
N LEU A 674 -33.42 23.29 8.91
CA LEU A 674 -34.55 22.38 8.65
C LEU A 674 -35.63 22.48 9.72
N GLU A 675 -35.37 23.24 10.78
CA GLU A 675 -36.27 23.54 11.88
C GLU A 675 -37.59 24.15 11.37
N SER A 676 -37.50 25.00 10.35
CA SER A 676 -38.66 25.64 9.70
C SER A 676 -39.64 24.64 9.07
N LEU A 677 -39.17 23.47 8.63
CA LEU A 677 -40.00 22.43 8.00
C LEU A 677 -40.92 21.73 9.00
N ILE A 678 -40.50 21.66 10.25
CA ILE A 678 -41.23 21.02 11.35
C ILE A 678 -41.85 22.04 12.31
N ALA A 679 -41.88 23.31 11.93
CA ALA A 679 -42.34 24.43 12.75
C ALA A 679 -41.65 24.54 14.12
N ALA A 680 -40.35 24.20 14.17
CA ALA A 680 -39.49 24.38 15.34
C ALA A 680 -38.66 25.67 15.23
N THR A 681 -38.19 26.17 16.36
CA THR A 681 -37.27 27.32 16.43
C THR A 681 -35.82 26.87 16.33
N SER A 682 -35.00 27.65 15.60
CA SER A 682 -33.56 27.45 15.53
C SER A 682 -32.87 27.63 16.89
N ASP A 683 -31.72 27.00 17.05
CA ASP A 683 -30.88 27.18 18.23
C ASP A 683 -30.10 28.51 18.21
N GLU A 684 -29.65 28.97 19.38
CA GLU A 684 -28.82 30.19 19.49
C GLU A 684 -27.55 30.09 18.63
N GLY A 685 -27.35 31.08 17.76
CA GLY A 685 -26.26 31.11 16.78
C GLY A 685 -26.56 30.40 15.46
N GLU A 686 -27.77 29.87 15.28
CA GLU A 686 -28.23 29.17 14.07
C GLU A 686 -29.46 29.81 13.42
N GLU A 687 -29.86 31.02 13.86
CA GLU A 687 -31.07 31.71 13.41
C GLU A 687 -31.01 32.15 11.93
N ASP A 688 -29.83 32.59 11.46
CA ASP A 688 -29.62 33.06 10.08
C ASP A 688 -29.16 31.94 9.12
N LEU A 689 -29.18 30.68 9.55
CA LEU A 689 -28.73 29.57 8.70
C LEU A 689 -29.77 29.20 7.64
N GLU A 690 -29.35 29.27 6.39
CA GLU A 690 -30.13 28.77 5.25
C GLU A 690 -30.30 27.24 5.32
N SER A 691 -31.48 26.74 4.92
CA SER A 691 -31.76 25.30 4.82
C SER A 691 -30.73 24.61 3.92
N PHE A 692 -29.98 23.67 4.48
CA PHE A 692 -28.93 22.95 3.76
C PHE A 692 -28.85 21.51 4.24
N ALA A 693 -28.61 20.58 3.31
CA ALA A 693 -28.14 19.25 3.63
C ALA A 693 -27.07 18.82 2.63
N GLY A 694 -26.02 18.20 3.15
CA GLY A 694 -24.91 17.71 2.35
C GLY A 694 -24.27 16.47 2.94
N MET A 695 -23.46 15.83 2.11
CA MET A 695 -22.68 14.67 2.49
C MET A 695 -21.22 14.85 2.10
N SER A 696 -20.32 14.56 3.03
CA SER A 696 -18.88 14.53 2.81
C SER A 696 -18.39 13.10 2.98
N ALA A 697 -17.57 12.62 2.04
CA ALA A 697 -17.04 11.27 2.06
C ALA A 697 -15.51 11.24 2.02
N LEU A 698 -14.93 10.32 2.77
CA LEU A 698 -13.51 9.96 2.68
C LEU A 698 -13.42 8.48 2.36
N LEU A 699 -12.66 8.14 1.32
CA LEU A 699 -12.41 6.77 0.91
C LEU A 699 -10.90 6.50 0.93
N PHE A 700 -10.48 5.48 1.68
CA PHE A 700 -9.09 5.03 1.75
C PHE A 700 -8.07 6.18 1.93
N ASP A 701 -8.26 6.97 2.97
CA ASP A 701 -7.49 8.17 3.29
C ASP A 701 -7.63 9.36 2.31
N VAL A 702 -8.51 9.31 1.32
CA VAL A 702 -8.75 10.40 0.36
C VAL A 702 -10.10 11.05 0.63
N GLN A 703 -10.08 12.31 1.06
CA GLN A 703 -11.27 13.17 1.12
C GLN A 703 -11.74 13.44 -0.30
N LEU A 704 -13.00 13.12 -0.59
CA LEU A 704 -13.67 13.45 -1.85
C LEU A 704 -14.33 14.84 -1.75
N ARG A 705 -14.77 15.38 -2.90
CA ARG A 705 -15.58 16.59 -2.92
C ARG A 705 -16.89 16.34 -2.16
N PRO A 706 -17.28 17.21 -1.21
CA PRO A 706 -18.60 17.16 -0.61
C PRO A 706 -19.70 17.27 -1.67
N VAL A 707 -20.81 16.56 -1.46
CA VAL A 707 -21.99 16.59 -2.33
C VAL A 707 -23.12 17.27 -1.58
N THR A 708 -23.68 18.33 -2.17
CA THR A 708 -24.83 19.02 -1.61
C THR A 708 -26.11 18.35 -2.09
N PHE A 709 -26.95 17.89 -1.15
CA PHE A 709 -28.27 17.35 -1.47
C PHE A 709 -29.24 18.46 -1.80
N PHE A 710 -29.24 19.57 -1.06
CA PHE A 710 -29.94 20.78 -1.43
C PHE A 710 -29.35 21.98 -0.68
N LYS A 711 -29.53 23.17 -1.24
CA LYS A 711 -29.21 24.43 -0.57
C LYS A 711 -30.32 25.46 -0.84
N GLY A 712 -30.89 26.01 0.23
CA GLY A 712 -32.05 26.87 0.19
C GLY A 712 -33.37 26.11 0.19
N TYR A 713 -34.41 26.75 0.69
CA TYR A 713 -35.75 26.18 0.81
C TYR A 713 -36.37 25.87 -0.57
N SER A 714 -36.08 26.69 -1.60
CA SER A 714 -36.59 26.50 -2.97
C SER A 714 -36.06 25.22 -3.62
N ASP A 715 -34.75 24.96 -3.50
CA ASP A 715 -34.11 23.74 -4.03
C ASP A 715 -34.61 22.49 -3.28
N LEU A 716 -34.74 22.57 -1.96
CA LEU A 716 -35.34 21.51 -1.15
C LEU A 716 -36.74 21.14 -1.65
N MET A 717 -37.64 22.12 -1.79
CA MET A 717 -39.01 21.84 -2.24
C MET A 717 -39.03 21.30 -3.66
N SER A 718 -38.17 21.80 -4.55
CA SER A 718 -38.03 21.26 -5.91
C SER A 718 -37.62 19.79 -5.93
N LYS A 719 -36.67 19.39 -5.07
CA LYS A 719 -36.26 18.00 -4.93
C LYS A 719 -37.33 17.14 -4.28
N MET A 720 -37.98 17.62 -3.21
CA MET A 720 -39.06 16.89 -2.55
C MET A 720 -40.22 16.52 -3.50
N PHE A 721 -40.60 17.43 -4.40
CA PHE A 721 -41.66 17.14 -5.40
C PHE A 721 -41.19 16.29 -6.59
N SER A 722 -39.89 16.12 -6.77
CA SER A 722 -39.31 15.32 -7.87
C SER A 722 -38.72 13.98 -7.43
N LEU A 723 -38.59 13.73 -6.11
CA LEU A 723 -38.11 12.47 -5.57
C LEU A 723 -39.16 11.37 -5.75
N SER A 724 -38.92 10.45 -6.68
CA SER A 724 -39.37 9.07 -6.53
C SER A 724 -38.54 8.44 -5.40
N GLY A 725 -39.10 7.55 -4.58
CA GLY A 725 -38.38 6.88 -3.48
C GLY A 725 -37.21 5.97 -3.93
N ASP A 726 -36.71 6.14 -5.16
CA ASP A 726 -35.65 5.35 -5.75
C ASP A 726 -34.27 5.76 -5.22
N PRO A 727 -33.34 4.80 -5.01
CA PRO A 727 -31.99 5.10 -4.52
C PRO A 727 -31.18 5.94 -5.54
N ILE A 728 -30.59 7.03 -5.06
CA ILE A 728 -29.66 7.88 -5.81
C ILE A 728 -28.23 7.36 -5.60
N SER A 729 -27.53 7.01 -6.67
CA SER A 729 -26.11 6.61 -6.63
C SER A 729 -25.25 7.81 -6.26
N VAL A 730 -24.49 7.72 -5.16
CA VAL A 730 -23.54 8.76 -4.74
C VAL A 730 -22.13 8.44 -5.21
N VAL A 731 -21.64 7.22 -4.95
CA VAL A 731 -20.33 6.78 -5.39
C VAL A 731 -20.45 5.41 -6.01
N LYS A 732 -20.16 5.31 -7.30
CA LYS A 732 -20.08 4.04 -8.02
C LYS A 732 -18.75 3.99 -8.74
N GLY A 733 -18.00 2.90 -8.67
CA GLY A 733 -16.73 2.80 -9.41
C GLY A 733 -15.85 1.60 -9.07
N LEU A 734 -14.79 1.46 -9.87
CA LEU A 734 -13.75 0.42 -9.70
C LEU A 734 -12.46 1.05 -9.21
N ILE A 735 -11.89 0.48 -8.15
CA ILE A 735 -10.72 1.01 -7.45
C ILE A 735 -9.64 -0.06 -7.37
N LEU A 736 -8.43 0.27 -7.81
CA LEU A 736 -7.23 -0.55 -7.58
C LEU A 736 -6.63 -0.22 -6.21
N LEU A 737 -7.03 -0.96 -5.17
CA LEU A 737 -6.67 -0.71 -3.77
C LEU A 737 -5.26 -1.15 -3.42
N ALA A 738 -4.94 -2.41 -3.76
CA ALA A 738 -3.64 -3.01 -3.50
C ALA A 738 -2.96 -3.28 -4.83
N ASP A 739 -1.68 -2.97 -4.93
CA ASP A 739 -0.93 -3.14 -6.16
C ASP A 739 0.55 -3.20 -5.83
N HIS A 740 1.10 -4.38 -6.04
CA HIS A 740 2.47 -4.71 -5.76
C HIS A 740 3.00 -5.51 -6.95
N SER A 741 4.11 -5.04 -7.50
CA SER A 741 4.83 -5.73 -8.56
C SER A 741 6.30 -5.71 -8.19
N GLU A 742 6.89 -6.89 -8.10
CA GLU A 742 8.30 -7.08 -7.80
C GLU A 742 8.85 -8.11 -8.76
N VAL A 743 10.03 -7.81 -9.31
CA VAL A 743 10.79 -8.76 -10.10
C VAL A 743 12.05 -9.06 -9.32
N ILE A 744 12.27 -10.34 -9.07
CA ILE A 744 13.38 -10.84 -8.28
C ILE A 744 14.26 -11.69 -9.18
N GLN A 745 15.52 -11.28 -9.29
CA GLN A 745 16.56 -12.12 -9.85
C GLN A 745 17.05 -13.12 -8.80
N LEU A 746 16.61 -14.37 -8.92
CA LEU A 746 17.06 -15.47 -8.06
C LEU A 746 18.55 -15.74 -8.27
N GLN A 747 19.23 -16.21 -7.23
CA GLN A 747 20.63 -16.60 -7.22
C GLN A 747 20.95 -17.72 -8.23
N SER A 748 19.95 -18.51 -8.61
CA SER A 748 20.04 -19.49 -9.69
C SER A 748 20.18 -18.88 -11.09
N GLY A 749 19.96 -17.57 -11.24
CA GLY A 749 19.84 -16.90 -12.53
C GLY A 749 18.41 -16.91 -13.09
N LEU A 750 17.47 -17.53 -12.40
CA LEU A 750 16.07 -17.54 -12.80
C LEU A 750 15.39 -16.22 -12.42
N LYS A 751 14.41 -15.81 -13.22
CA LYS A 751 13.64 -14.60 -12.98
C LYS A 751 12.30 -14.96 -12.35
N ALA A 752 12.05 -14.48 -11.14
CA ALA A 752 10.77 -14.61 -10.46
C ALA A 752 10.01 -13.28 -10.55
N SER A 753 8.79 -13.30 -11.06
CA SER A 753 7.89 -12.15 -11.05
C SER A 753 6.78 -12.38 -10.04
N ILE A 754 6.61 -11.44 -9.13
CA ILE A 754 5.62 -11.43 -8.07
C ILE A 754 4.67 -10.27 -8.32
N GLU A 755 3.39 -10.56 -8.48
CA GLU A 755 2.35 -9.57 -8.71
C GLU A 755 1.21 -9.81 -7.73
N PHE A 756 0.85 -8.80 -6.94
CA PHE A 756 -0.32 -8.84 -6.05
C PHE A 756 -1.18 -7.62 -6.33
N GLN A 757 -2.45 -7.84 -6.64
CA GLN A 757 -3.40 -6.78 -6.94
C GLN A 757 -4.70 -7.00 -6.19
N GLY A 758 -5.31 -5.91 -5.74
CA GLY A 758 -6.61 -5.88 -5.08
C GLY A 758 -7.53 -4.90 -5.78
N GLY A 759 -8.60 -5.41 -6.39
CA GLY A 759 -9.63 -4.61 -7.04
C GLY A 759 -10.89 -4.58 -6.18
N LEU A 760 -11.42 -3.39 -5.94
CA LEU A 760 -12.69 -3.17 -5.28
C LEU A 760 -13.67 -2.54 -6.26
N ALA A 761 -14.84 -3.12 -6.40
CA ALA A 761 -15.99 -2.43 -6.95
C ALA A 761 -16.83 -1.91 -5.78
N ILE A 762 -17.22 -0.63 -5.82
CA ILE A 762 -18.05 0.00 -4.80
C ILE A 762 -19.28 0.64 -5.45
N ASP A 763 -20.41 0.54 -4.76
CA ASP A 763 -21.69 1.15 -5.12
C ASP A 763 -22.37 1.63 -3.83
N ILE A 764 -22.24 2.93 -3.55
CA ILE A 764 -22.87 3.64 -2.45
C ILE A 764 -24.06 4.40 -3.02
N SER A 765 -25.25 4.07 -2.53
CA SER A 765 -26.51 4.69 -2.93
C SER A 765 -27.29 5.13 -1.70
N GLY A 766 -27.99 6.25 -1.79
CA GLY A 766 -28.87 6.77 -0.75
C GLY A 766 -30.30 6.86 -1.25
N GLY A 767 -31.24 6.31 -0.48
CA GLY A 767 -32.67 6.47 -0.69
C GLY A 767 -33.28 7.22 0.50
N MET A 768 -34.27 8.06 0.24
CA MET A 768 -35.03 8.76 1.28
C MET A 768 -36.51 8.72 0.94
N GLU A 769 -37.30 8.21 1.87
CA GLU A 769 -38.74 8.30 1.90
C GLU A 769 -39.13 9.27 3.01
N PHE A 770 -39.97 10.25 2.68
CA PHE A 770 -40.41 11.27 3.64
C PHE A 770 -41.91 11.50 3.47
N SER A 771 -42.67 11.37 4.56
CA SER A 771 -44.10 11.65 4.57
C SER A 771 -44.45 12.59 5.72
N LEU A 772 -44.86 13.81 5.38
CA LEU A 772 -45.43 14.76 6.34
C LEU A 772 -46.77 14.28 6.91
N TRP A 773 -47.54 13.52 6.13
CA TRP A 773 -48.85 13.03 6.54
C TRP A 773 -48.75 11.94 7.60
N TYR A 774 -47.89 10.95 7.37
CA TYR A 774 -47.63 9.89 8.34
C TYR A 774 -46.67 10.33 9.44
N ARG A 775 -46.01 11.48 9.29
CA ARG A 775 -44.94 11.98 10.18
C ARG A 775 -43.81 10.97 10.36
N GLU A 776 -43.45 10.33 9.25
CA GLU A 776 -42.39 9.32 9.20
C GLU A 776 -41.38 9.66 8.13
N SER A 777 -40.12 9.36 8.42
CA SER A 777 -39.04 9.39 7.44
C SER A 777 -38.22 8.12 7.54
N LYS A 778 -37.88 7.55 6.39
CA LYS A 778 -36.97 6.43 6.28
C LYS A 778 -35.85 6.80 5.32
N THR A 779 -34.62 6.74 5.80
CA THR A 779 -33.43 6.89 4.98
C THR A 779 -32.67 5.58 4.94
N SER A 780 -32.18 5.21 3.77
CA SER A 780 -31.36 4.02 3.57
C SER A 780 -30.10 4.38 2.80
N VAL A 781 -28.93 4.10 3.38
CA VAL A 781 -27.64 4.20 2.69
C VAL A 781 -27.14 2.78 2.46
N ASN A 782 -27.20 2.33 1.22
CA ASN A 782 -26.80 0.99 0.83
C ASN A 782 -25.37 1.04 0.30
N ASN A 783 -24.44 0.37 0.98
CA ASN A 783 -23.05 0.24 0.56
C ASN A 783 -22.79 -1.19 0.09
N ARG A 784 -22.72 -1.38 -1.23
CA ARG A 784 -22.42 -2.67 -1.85
C ARG A 784 -20.98 -2.66 -2.36
N GLY A 785 -20.23 -3.70 -2.02
CA GLY A 785 -18.83 -3.82 -2.40
C GLY A 785 -18.44 -5.23 -2.81
N ALA A 786 -17.70 -5.35 -3.91
CA ALA A 786 -17.06 -6.60 -4.30
C ALA A 786 -15.54 -6.43 -4.30
N LEU A 787 -14.85 -7.19 -3.46
CA LEU A 787 -13.40 -7.17 -3.35
C LEU A 787 -12.82 -8.46 -3.93
N VAL A 788 -11.84 -8.31 -4.82
CA VAL A 788 -11.02 -9.41 -5.34
C VAL A 788 -9.56 -9.08 -5.10
N VAL A 789 -8.84 -10.00 -4.48
CA VAL A 789 -7.38 -9.92 -4.39
C VAL A 789 -6.78 -11.11 -5.13
N ASN A 790 -5.87 -10.83 -6.05
CA ASN A 790 -5.12 -11.82 -6.81
C ASN A 790 -3.63 -11.65 -6.57
N GLY A 791 -2.95 -12.74 -6.22
CA GLY A 791 -1.50 -12.83 -6.10
C GLY A 791 -0.98 -13.88 -7.07
N ASN A 792 -0.20 -13.47 -8.06
CA ASN A 792 0.42 -14.34 -9.05
C ASN A 792 1.94 -14.30 -8.89
N VAL A 793 2.55 -15.46 -8.67
CA VAL A 793 4.00 -15.62 -8.63
C VAL A 793 4.40 -16.56 -9.75
N THR A 794 5.31 -16.12 -10.60
CA THR A 794 5.78 -16.88 -11.76
C THR A 794 7.28 -16.92 -11.82
N VAL A 795 7.85 -18.05 -12.25
CA VAL A 795 9.28 -18.16 -12.52
C VAL A 795 9.45 -18.64 -13.96
N ASP A 796 10.07 -17.81 -14.79
CA ASP A 796 10.13 -17.97 -16.24
C ASP A 796 11.56 -18.28 -16.73
N MET A 797 11.68 -19.20 -17.67
CA MET A 797 12.92 -19.61 -18.34
C MET A 797 12.86 -19.46 -19.86
N ASP A 798 11.88 -18.75 -20.44
CA ASP A 798 11.53 -18.70 -21.88
C ASP A 798 11.08 -20.05 -22.46
N PHE A 799 11.65 -21.18 -22.01
CA PHE A 799 11.35 -22.54 -22.44
C PHE A 799 10.70 -23.43 -21.36
N ALA A 800 10.40 -22.87 -20.18
CA ALA A 800 9.62 -23.50 -19.13
C ALA A 800 9.06 -22.41 -18.21
N ARG A 801 7.84 -22.60 -17.71
CA ARG A 801 7.16 -21.66 -16.83
C ARG A 801 6.49 -22.41 -15.69
N ALA A 802 6.74 -21.97 -14.46
CA ALA A 802 6.00 -22.42 -13.29
C ALA A 802 5.34 -21.23 -12.62
N GLY A 803 4.15 -21.44 -12.06
CA GLY A 803 3.42 -20.37 -11.38
C GLY A 803 2.46 -20.85 -10.32
N VAL A 804 2.21 -19.96 -9.36
CA VAL A 804 1.21 -20.08 -8.31
C VAL A 804 0.37 -18.82 -8.32
N GLU A 805 -0.94 -19.00 -8.40
CA GLU A 805 -1.94 -17.95 -8.29
C GLU A 805 -2.76 -18.21 -7.03
N VAL A 806 -2.79 -17.25 -6.12
CA VAL A 806 -3.66 -17.23 -4.94
C VAL A 806 -4.65 -16.10 -5.10
N SER A 807 -5.94 -16.41 -5.03
CA SER A 807 -6.97 -15.37 -5.05
C SER A 807 -8.01 -15.59 -3.97
N PHE A 808 -8.58 -14.48 -3.50
CA PHE A 808 -9.80 -14.51 -2.72
C PHE A 808 -10.75 -13.43 -3.17
N GLU A 809 -12.04 -13.72 -3.07
CA GLU A 809 -13.11 -12.81 -3.48
C GLU A 809 -14.25 -12.81 -2.46
N THR A 810 -14.86 -11.65 -2.27
CA THR A 810 -15.97 -11.43 -1.36
C THR A 810 -16.93 -10.37 -1.90
N GLU A 811 -18.23 -10.57 -1.69
CA GLU A 811 -19.31 -9.69 -2.18
C GLU A 811 -20.13 -9.20 -0.97
N ALA A 812 -19.71 -8.11 -0.32
CA ALA A 812 -20.33 -7.62 0.91
C ALA A 812 -21.38 -6.53 0.62
N SER A 813 -22.43 -6.48 1.45
CA SER A 813 -23.37 -5.36 1.54
C SER A 813 -23.42 -4.91 3.00
N LEU A 814 -23.37 -3.60 3.22
CA LEU A 814 -23.59 -2.97 4.50
C LEU A 814 -24.65 -1.88 4.29
N ASP A 815 -25.82 -2.09 4.87
CA ASP A 815 -26.96 -1.19 4.71
C ASP A 815 -27.16 -0.44 6.03
N PHE A 816 -27.19 0.89 5.95
CA PHE A 816 -27.47 1.75 7.08
C PHE A 816 -28.87 2.34 6.92
N ILE A 817 -29.79 1.93 7.79
CA ILE A 817 -31.20 2.31 7.73
C ILE A 817 -31.50 3.18 8.94
N THR A 818 -32.11 4.34 8.70
CA THR A 818 -32.64 5.19 9.77
C THR A 818 -34.13 5.37 9.57
N THR A 819 -34.90 5.03 10.60
CA THR A 819 -36.34 5.24 10.66
C THR A 819 -36.62 6.29 11.74
N VAL A 820 -37.28 7.36 11.34
CA VAL A 820 -37.64 8.49 12.20
C VAL A 820 -39.16 8.61 12.23
N GLN A 821 -39.76 8.51 13.41
CA GLN A 821 -41.15 8.89 13.64
C GLN A 821 -41.15 10.20 14.43
N PHE A 822 -41.61 11.27 13.77
CA PHE A 822 -41.59 12.62 14.31
C PHE A 822 -42.98 13.13 14.70
N SER A 823 -43.84 12.22 15.17
CA SER A 823 -45.20 12.53 15.63
C SER A 823 -45.24 13.32 16.93
N GLU A 824 -44.38 12.96 17.90
CA GLU A 824 -44.22 13.58 19.22
C GLU A 824 -42.73 13.79 19.53
N TYR A 825 -42.40 14.86 20.25
CA TYR A 825 -41.04 15.11 20.72
C TYR A 825 -40.81 14.48 22.11
N PRO A 826 -39.67 13.80 22.36
CA PRO A 826 -38.55 13.57 21.46
C PRO A 826 -38.88 12.53 20.37
N PHE A 827 -38.41 12.80 19.14
CA PHE A 827 -38.66 11.91 18.00
C PHE A 827 -38.12 10.50 18.26
N LEU A 828 -38.86 9.48 17.82
CA LEU A 828 -38.39 8.12 17.84
C LEU A 828 -37.45 7.90 16.66
N VAL A 829 -36.18 7.68 16.94
CA VAL A 829 -35.16 7.41 15.93
C VAL A 829 -34.62 6.00 16.14
N CYS A 830 -34.83 5.12 15.18
CA CYS A 830 -34.21 3.81 15.14
C CYS A 830 -33.20 3.76 13.99
N MET A 831 -31.96 3.43 14.32
CA MET A 831 -30.88 3.21 13.37
C MET A 831 -30.46 1.75 13.39
N GLN A 832 -30.30 1.19 12.20
CA GLN A 832 -29.83 -0.18 11.97
C GLN A 832 -28.62 -0.14 11.06
N MET A 833 -27.59 -0.90 11.42
CA MET A 833 -26.44 -1.16 10.57
C MET A 833 -26.43 -2.66 10.28
N ASP A 834 -27.00 -3.04 9.14
CA ASP A 834 -27.18 -4.43 8.76
C ASP A 834 -26.11 -4.88 7.77
N LYS A 835 -25.46 -5.99 8.09
CA LYS A 835 -24.50 -6.66 7.21
C LYS A 835 -25.17 -7.90 6.64
N ALA A 836 -25.45 -7.87 5.34
CA ALA A 836 -26.02 -9.00 4.64
C ALA A 836 -25.11 -10.24 4.69
N THR A 837 -25.70 -11.42 4.53
CA THR A 837 -24.95 -12.67 4.36
C THR A 837 -24.21 -12.64 3.02
N PHE A 838 -22.91 -12.94 3.00
CA PHE A 838 -22.11 -12.87 1.78
C PHE A 838 -21.21 -14.09 1.54
N PRO A 839 -20.95 -14.44 0.26
CA PRO A 839 -20.01 -15.50 -0.08
C PRO A 839 -18.56 -15.02 0.08
N PHE A 840 -17.73 -15.87 0.68
CA PHE A 840 -16.28 -15.75 0.66
C PHE A 840 -15.69 -16.94 -0.11
N ARG A 841 -14.92 -16.67 -1.15
CA ARG A 841 -14.29 -17.72 -1.97
C ARG A 841 -12.79 -17.52 -1.97
N TRP A 842 -12.08 -18.64 -1.87
CA TRP A 842 -10.63 -18.69 -1.94
C TRP A 842 -10.23 -19.72 -3.00
N LEU A 843 -9.26 -19.37 -3.85
CA LEU A 843 -8.78 -20.19 -4.94
C LEU A 843 -7.24 -20.20 -4.94
N LEU A 844 -6.68 -21.39 -5.12
CA LEU A 844 -5.26 -21.62 -5.37
C LEU A 844 -5.14 -22.37 -6.70
N THR A 845 -4.47 -21.76 -7.66
CA THR A 845 -4.10 -22.40 -8.93
C THR A 845 -2.60 -22.56 -8.97
N LYS A 846 -2.14 -23.76 -9.26
CA LYS A 846 -0.74 -24.08 -9.53
C LYS A 846 -0.64 -24.49 -10.98
N TYR A 847 0.36 -24.01 -11.70
CA TYR A 847 0.55 -24.40 -13.09
C TYR A 847 2.01 -24.53 -13.48
N GLU A 848 2.24 -25.48 -14.38
CA GLU A 848 3.54 -25.73 -15.02
C GLU A 848 3.29 -25.83 -16.53
N GLY A 849 4.06 -25.08 -17.30
CA GLY A 849 3.90 -24.96 -18.74
C GLY A 849 5.23 -25.13 -19.46
N LEU A 850 5.18 -25.84 -20.57
CA LEU A 850 6.25 -25.93 -21.57
C LEU A 850 5.83 -25.18 -22.83
N PRO A 851 6.77 -24.73 -23.70
CA PRO A 851 6.48 -24.02 -24.95
C PRO A 851 5.60 -24.81 -25.91
N SER A 852 5.66 -26.14 -25.83
CA SER A 852 4.84 -27.06 -26.60
C SER A 852 4.34 -28.19 -25.69
N GLY A 853 3.06 -28.54 -25.83
CA GLY A 853 2.40 -29.57 -25.01
C GLY A 853 1.29 -29.03 -24.11
N LYS A 854 0.61 -29.93 -23.39
CA LYS A 854 -0.41 -29.57 -22.40
C LYS A 854 0.26 -29.04 -21.13
N SER A 855 -0.22 -27.90 -20.62
CA SER A 855 0.18 -27.41 -19.30
C SER A 855 -0.41 -28.27 -18.19
N PHE A 856 0.35 -28.50 -17.13
CA PHE A 856 -0.14 -29.11 -15.91
C PHE A 856 -0.79 -28.01 -15.06
N ILE A 857 -2.05 -28.18 -14.67
CA ILE A 857 -2.78 -27.21 -13.87
C ILE A 857 -3.48 -27.95 -12.73
N SER A 858 -3.20 -27.53 -11.50
CA SER A 858 -3.90 -27.99 -10.30
C SER A 858 -4.67 -26.82 -9.69
N ARG A 859 -5.95 -27.02 -9.40
CA ARG A 859 -6.82 -26.00 -8.80
C ARG A 859 -7.42 -26.53 -7.50
N LYS A 860 -7.34 -25.73 -6.45
CA LYS A 860 -7.98 -26.00 -5.16
C LYS A 860 -8.77 -24.77 -4.75
N GLY A 861 -10.05 -24.94 -4.46
CA GLY A 861 -10.92 -23.88 -4.01
C GLY A 861 -11.59 -24.20 -2.68
N ARG A 862 -11.91 -23.16 -1.91
CA ARG A 862 -12.83 -23.24 -0.77
C ARG A 862 -13.87 -22.14 -0.91
N ARG A 863 -15.13 -22.49 -0.68
CA ARG A 863 -16.23 -21.54 -0.59
C ARG A 863 -16.80 -21.59 0.81
N GLU A 864 -16.91 -20.43 1.42
CA GLU A 864 -17.49 -20.21 2.74
C GLU A 864 -18.61 -19.19 2.58
N LEU A 865 -19.60 -19.25 3.46
CA LEU A 865 -20.65 -18.25 3.56
C LEU A 865 -20.46 -17.54 4.90
N VAL A 866 -20.27 -16.22 4.87
CA VAL A 866 -20.16 -15.41 6.07
C VAL A 866 -21.57 -14.97 6.45
N SER A 867 -22.05 -15.42 7.60
CA SER A 867 -23.38 -15.09 8.10
C SER A 867 -23.56 -13.58 8.23
N GLY A 868 -24.76 -13.12 7.85
CA GLY A 868 -25.18 -11.75 8.11
C GLY A 868 -25.35 -11.48 9.61
N SER A 869 -25.37 -10.20 9.97
CA SER A 869 -25.54 -9.75 11.35
C SER A 869 -25.85 -8.26 11.38
N GLU A 870 -26.65 -7.81 12.34
CA GLU A 870 -26.71 -6.39 12.70
C GLU A 870 -25.58 -6.02 13.65
N PHE A 871 -25.03 -4.83 13.46
CA PHE A 871 -24.05 -4.25 14.38
C PHE A 871 -24.77 -3.39 15.42
N PRO A 872 -24.55 -3.63 16.73
CA PRO A 872 -25.19 -2.84 17.76
C PRO A 872 -24.69 -1.40 17.72
N LEU A 873 -25.58 -0.45 18.01
CA LEU A 873 -25.23 0.94 18.26
C LEU A 873 -25.26 1.20 19.77
N HIS A 874 -25.42 2.45 20.18
CA HIS A 874 -25.61 2.79 21.58
C HIS A 874 -26.93 2.22 22.13
N GLN A 875 -26.98 1.93 23.43
CA GLN A 875 -28.12 1.24 24.05
C GLN A 875 -29.46 1.98 23.91
N GLU A 876 -29.44 3.32 23.89
CA GLU A 876 -30.67 4.12 23.76
C GLU A 876 -31.30 3.94 22.38
N ASN A 877 -30.50 3.83 21.31
CA ASN A 877 -30.99 3.44 19.99
C ASN A 877 -31.68 2.07 20.01
N SER A 878 -31.10 1.07 20.68
CA SER A 878 -31.76 -0.24 20.82
C SER A 878 -33.10 -0.14 21.55
N ASN A 879 -33.22 0.75 22.54
CA ASN A 879 -34.49 0.99 23.24
C ASN A 879 -35.51 1.70 22.34
N MET A 880 -35.08 2.64 21.50
CA MET A 880 -35.95 3.30 20.51
C MET A 880 -36.40 2.32 19.42
N CYS A 881 -35.50 1.49 18.89
CA CYS A 881 -35.83 0.46 17.91
C CYS A 881 -36.87 -0.55 18.44
N LYS A 882 -36.80 -0.92 19.72
CA LYS A 882 -37.84 -1.77 20.32
C LYS A 882 -39.23 -1.15 20.20
N LYS A 883 -39.36 0.15 20.48
CA LYS A 883 -40.64 0.87 20.35
C LYS A 883 -41.11 0.98 18.91
N VAL A 884 -40.19 1.30 17.99
CA VAL A 884 -40.52 1.39 16.54
C VAL A 884 -41.02 0.04 16.01
N PHE A 885 -40.46 -1.07 16.49
CA PHE A 885 -40.83 -2.42 16.06
C PHE A 885 -41.81 -3.15 17.00
N GLU A 886 -42.39 -2.49 18.02
CA GLU A 886 -43.27 -3.14 19.01
C GLU A 886 -44.51 -3.82 18.38
N GLY A 887 -44.97 -3.35 17.21
CA GLY A 887 -46.09 -3.95 16.46
C GLY A 887 -45.69 -4.98 15.39
N SER A 888 -44.39 -5.26 15.20
CA SER A 888 -43.88 -6.18 14.16
C SER A 888 -43.35 -7.51 14.71
N TRP A 889 -43.42 -7.71 16.03
CA TRP A 889 -42.99 -8.93 16.73
C TRP A 889 -44.17 -9.72 17.30
#